data_AF-A0A8S9YC17-F1
#
_entry.id   AF-A0A8S9YC17-F1
#
_cell.length_a   1.000
_cell.length_b   1.000
_cell.length_c   1.000
_cell.angle_alpha   90.00
_cell.angle_beta   90.00
_cell.angle_gamma   90.00
#
_symmetry.space_group_name_H-M   'P 1'
#
loop_
_entity.id
_entity.type
_entity.pdbx_description
1 polymer ?
#
loop_
_entity_poly.entity_id
_entity_poly.type
_entity_poly.pdbx_seq_one_letter_code
_entity_poly.pdbx_strand_id
1 'polypeptide(L)'
;MHLHRPTDETQVNSSPIVLRPLLINCKGELTNDGESDNTRPSQVTPIKNMSVSNSSLIRLISDTFSIRGVPRLSRGPRFLRGLWLCFVISMTVGLCLTSYYLVQDYLLYDVAVNVHVALDAHSPFPALTVCHHHPFSAQAYEMWRQGKMLSPNTFNRRMRNLTQYYLDRKQIDLAEHLYHYDSVSIYYQNILTEDAYRLGHNTSIFLNCIRRVKQSLEIEDDCTRLEGFQIRQFSHHTFFNCHTLEPKDQRDAEATDMLALIVSLGPKPDYRSEEQAFLIDLFEMARGLRVVVHEPGTYPDLEREGLHVEPGKLNEINYAPVMWERLNTPPHPCREDWLDRSYELAKITPDKLPVSPSTDYAYAYSDLNVSYRYSQVQCILLHQQLDIIDKCHCQYVFNPRPRHPNSEVPYCGRILDNDTNLLELIMQRIECLSGGPLNNSLKRHYEATSCFPRCSYYTYDSTISVTTWRAVDWQLHWLRQLNNAFKAMRQDQSTKGENWPVNKSKGYAKWIEYYEKTNLTNIPQNAIQDLNLEGNNFAYVVLRRRSGDVKVNKEKLVLSISVLLSRIGGLCSLTIGLTAAFVVEMIEFAYLLCTNKKNNNDKCTMKNNNKRSRNSPIPNPIILMNKPTSTMNQSESLLRPGPMSAVDDPHDFEIGDSND
;
A
#
# COMPACT_ATOMS: atom_id res chain seq x y z
N MET A 1 -16.02 -36.91 -7.89
CA MET A 1 -15.82 -38.37 -7.76
C MET A 1 -14.31 -38.62 -7.78
N HIS A 2 -13.78 -39.15 -6.67
CA HIS A 2 -12.44 -39.70 -6.41
C HIS A 2 -11.13 -38.97 -6.81
N LEU A 3 -10.51 -38.37 -5.79
CA LEU A 3 -9.13 -38.55 -5.28
C LEU A 3 -8.11 -39.30 -6.18
N HIS A 4 -6.97 -38.66 -6.45
CA HIS A 4 -5.64 -39.25 -6.18
C HIS A 4 -4.57 -38.17 -6.02
N ARG A 5 -3.78 -38.31 -4.96
CA ARG A 5 -2.64 -37.48 -4.52
C ARG A 5 -1.38 -38.32 -4.72
N PRO A 6 -0.26 -37.79 -5.25
CA PRO A 6 1.04 -38.42 -5.08
C PRO A 6 1.76 -37.81 -3.87
N THR A 7 2.24 -38.70 -3.02
CA THR A 7 3.22 -38.51 -1.97
C THR A 7 4.61 -38.50 -2.58
N ASP A 8 5.47 -37.56 -2.18
CA ASP A 8 6.90 -37.85 -2.06
C ASP A 8 7.54 -37.03 -0.94
N GLU A 9 8.29 -37.75 -0.11
CA GLU A 9 8.95 -37.32 1.11
C GLU A 9 10.36 -36.81 0.79
N THR A 10 10.72 -35.62 1.28
CA THR A 10 12.12 -35.22 1.43
C THR A 10 12.37 -34.86 2.88
N GLN A 11 13.13 -35.72 3.55
CA GLN A 11 13.65 -35.55 4.91
C GLN A 11 14.64 -34.39 4.96
N VAL A 12 14.42 -33.45 5.87
CA VAL A 12 15.44 -32.51 6.34
C VAL A 12 15.58 -32.68 7.85
N ASN A 13 16.79 -33.07 8.25
CA ASN A 13 17.25 -33.22 9.63
C ASN A 13 17.28 -31.86 10.35
N SER A 14 16.60 -31.75 11.49
CA SER A 14 16.88 -30.70 12.47
C SER A 14 16.71 -31.24 13.89
N SER A 15 17.85 -31.33 14.59
CA SER A 15 18.01 -31.75 15.98
C SER A 15 17.26 -30.83 16.96
N PRO A 16 16.59 -31.36 17.99
CA PRO A 16 15.92 -30.54 18.99
C PRO A 16 16.90 -30.00 20.05
N ILE A 17 16.83 -28.69 20.26
CA ILE A 17 17.51 -27.94 21.32
C ILE A 17 16.95 -28.36 22.68
N VAL A 18 17.81 -28.96 23.51
CA VAL A 18 17.50 -29.41 24.88
C VAL A 18 17.60 -28.21 25.82
N LEU A 19 16.44 -27.69 26.27
CA LEU A 19 16.36 -26.74 27.37
C LEU A 19 16.56 -27.49 28.71
N ARG A 20 17.73 -27.27 29.33
CA ARG A 20 18.08 -27.75 30.68
C ARG A 20 17.27 -26.98 31.75
N PRO A 21 16.62 -27.65 32.71
CA PRO A 21 16.11 -27.00 33.91
C PRO A 21 17.25 -26.71 34.89
N LEU A 22 17.26 -25.49 35.43
CA LEU A 22 18.14 -25.02 36.50
C LEU A 22 18.03 -25.89 37.77
N LEU A 23 19.15 -26.50 38.15
CA LEU A 23 19.40 -27.12 39.45
C LEU A 23 19.66 -26.03 40.50
N ILE A 24 18.76 -25.88 41.48
CA ILE A 24 19.06 -25.17 42.72
C ILE A 24 19.59 -26.20 43.71
N ASN A 25 20.91 -26.13 43.96
CA ASN A 25 21.62 -26.92 44.95
C ASN A 25 21.53 -26.20 46.30
N CYS A 26 20.91 -26.82 47.32
CA CYS A 26 21.09 -26.39 48.71
C CYS A 26 22.25 -27.17 49.32
N LYS A 27 23.29 -26.40 49.66
CA LYS A 27 24.55 -26.78 50.28
C LYS A 27 24.31 -27.41 51.66
N GLY A 28 24.76 -28.65 51.85
CA GLY A 28 24.98 -29.26 53.16
C GLY A 28 26.42 -29.73 53.20
N GLU A 29 27.25 -29.00 53.95
CA GLU A 29 28.66 -29.28 54.22
C GLU A 29 28.84 -30.62 54.95
N LEU A 30 29.76 -31.45 54.46
CA LEU A 30 30.29 -32.61 55.17
C LEU A 30 31.67 -32.91 54.60
N THR A 31 32.70 -32.89 55.47
CA THR A 31 33.89 -33.76 55.53
C THR A 31 34.87 -33.18 56.57
N ASN A 32 35.64 -33.91 57.38
CA ASN A 32 35.83 -35.32 57.77
C ASN A 32 36.74 -35.25 59.05
N ASP A 33 36.91 -36.27 59.91
CA ASP A 33 37.77 -37.47 59.72
C ASP A 33 37.68 -38.44 60.91
N GLY A 34 37.79 -39.76 60.62
CA GLY A 34 38.27 -40.87 61.48
C GLY A 34 37.31 -41.39 62.57
N GLU A 35 37.14 -42.69 62.87
CA GLU A 35 37.89 -43.92 62.58
C GLU A 35 37.11 -45.14 63.15
N SER A 36 37.08 -46.27 62.40
CA SER A 36 36.74 -47.68 62.79
C SER A 36 35.37 -47.97 63.47
N ASP A 37 34.65 -49.09 63.32
CA ASP A 37 34.96 -50.46 62.93
C ASP A 37 33.65 -51.23 62.56
N ASN A 38 33.81 -52.29 61.75
CA ASN A 38 32.96 -53.46 61.41
C ASN A 38 31.48 -53.58 61.87
N THR A 39 30.53 -53.91 60.96
CA THR A 39 29.92 -55.28 60.75
C THR A 39 28.85 -55.33 59.61
N ARG A 40 28.58 -56.57 59.13
CA ARG A 40 27.85 -57.11 57.94
C ARG A 40 26.34 -56.77 57.71
N PRO A 41 25.74 -57.16 56.54
CA PRO A 41 24.68 -56.43 55.84
C PRO A 41 23.24 -56.88 56.18
N SER A 42 22.24 -56.04 55.87
CA SER A 42 20.84 -56.47 55.79
C SER A 42 20.05 -55.70 54.72
N GLN A 43 19.68 -56.49 53.70
CA GLN A 43 18.52 -56.45 52.80
C GLN A 43 17.76 -55.13 52.54
N VAL A 44 17.74 -54.77 51.25
CA VAL A 44 16.86 -53.81 50.61
C VAL A 44 15.42 -54.37 50.55
N THR A 45 14.45 -53.59 51.03
CA THR A 45 13.01 -53.77 50.70
C THR A 45 12.50 -52.55 49.93
N PRO A 46 11.61 -52.73 48.94
CA PRO A 46 11.29 -51.71 47.95
C PRO A 46 10.33 -50.64 48.48
N ILE A 47 10.55 -49.40 48.04
CA ILE A 47 9.69 -48.24 48.31
C ILE A 47 8.35 -48.43 47.59
N LYS A 48 7.26 -48.45 48.36
CA LYS A 48 5.89 -48.56 47.86
C LYS A 48 5.37 -47.17 47.49
N ASN A 49 5.19 -46.89 46.20
CA ASN A 49 4.54 -45.67 45.72
C ASN A 49 3.08 -45.62 46.21
N MET A 50 2.71 -44.54 46.91
CA MET A 50 1.37 -44.37 47.48
C MET A 50 0.54 -43.42 46.61
N SER A 51 -0.51 -43.97 46.00
CA SER A 51 -1.51 -43.26 45.19
C SER A 51 -2.45 -42.42 46.08
N VAL A 52 -2.64 -41.15 45.73
CA VAL A 52 -3.70 -40.30 46.29
C VAL A 52 -5.07 -40.86 45.87
N SER A 53 -6.02 -41.00 46.79
CA SER A 53 -7.36 -41.51 46.49
C SER A 53 -8.16 -40.55 45.60
N ASN A 54 -8.74 -41.05 44.51
CA ASN A 54 -9.53 -40.26 43.55
C ASN A 54 -10.71 -39.51 44.20
N SER A 55 -11.22 -39.98 45.34
CA SER A 55 -12.35 -39.34 46.04
C SER A 55 -11.97 -38.08 46.82
N SER A 56 -10.72 -37.95 47.29
CA SER A 56 -10.26 -36.74 48.00
C SER A 56 -9.89 -35.62 47.04
N LEU A 57 -9.40 -35.96 45.85
CA LEU A 57 -9.05 -35.00 44.81
C LEU A 57 -10.30 -34.31 44.23
N ILE A 58 -11.36 -35.07 43.95
CA ILE A 58 -12.62 -34.51 43.42
C ILE A 58 -13.30 -33.58 44.43
N ARG A 59 -13.19 -33.86 45.73
CA ARG A 59 -13.69 -32.95 46.78
C ARG A 59 -12.90 -31.65 46.84
N LEU A 60 -11.56 -31.74 46.79
CA LEU A 60 -10.70 -30.56 46.76
C LEU A 60 -10.98 -29.68 45.53
N ILE A 61 -11.10 -30.28 44.35
CA ILE A 61 -11.46 -29.57 43.10
C ILE A 61 -12.85 -28.92 43.22
N SER A 62 -13.81 -29.63 43.81
CA SER A 62 -15.19 -29.17 44.02
C SER A 62 -15.32 -28.01 45.01
N ASP A 63 -14.38 -27.87 45.94
CA ASP A 63 -14.42 -26.86 46.99
C ASP A 63 -13.53 -25.65 46.65
N THR A 64 -12.56 -25.79 45.73
CA THR A 64 -11.65 -24.70 45.33
C THR A 64 -12.04 -23.99 44.03
N PHE A 65 -12.58 -24.70 43.03
CA PHE A 65 -12.92 -24.09 41.75
C PHE A 65 -14.38 -23.60 41.69
N SER A 66 -14.60 -22.38 41.18
CA SER A 66 -15.92 -21.78 40.97
C SER A 66 -16.62 -22.22 39.68
N ILE A 67 -16.04 -23.20 38.98
CA ILE A 67 -16.61 -23.80 37.78
C ILE A 67 -18.06 -24.25 38.03
N ARG A 68 -18.98 -23.76 37.20
CA ARG A 68 -20.39 -24.17 37.24
C ARG A 68 -20.51 -25.67 36.97
N GLY A 69 -21.28 -26.35 37.80
CA GLY A 69 -21.52 -27.80 37.70
C GLY A 69 -20.52 -28.67 38.46
N VAL A 70 -19.26 -28.25 38.62
CA VAL A 70 -18.22 -29.02 39.36
C VAL A 70 -18.57 -29.25 40.84
N PRO A 71 -19.13 -28.29 41.60
CA PRO A 71 -19.61 -28.52 42.96
C PRO A 71 -20.72 -29.58 43.09
N ARG A 72 -21.47 -29.84 42.00
CA ARG A 72 -22.55 -30.84 41.97
C ARG A 72 -22.03 -32.25 41.66
N LEU A 73 -20.78 -32.41 41.22
CA LEU A 73 -20.15 -33.73 41.02
C LEU A 73 -19.85 -34.42 42.35
N SER A 74 -19.60 -33.66 43.42
CA SER A 74 -19.28 -34.20 44.75
C SER A 74 -20.53 -34.44 45.62
N ARG A 75 -21.65 -33.77 45.33
CA ARG A 75 -22.88 -33.74 46.15
C ARG A 75 -24.11 -34.25 45.36
N GLY A 76 -24.72 -35.38 45.78
CA GLY A 76 -25.97 -35.90 45.20
C GLY A 76 -25.99 -37.41 44.89
N PRO A 77 -27.09 -37.99 44.36
CA PRO A 77 -27.20 -39.40 43.98
C PRO A 77 -26.48 -39.72 42.65
N ARG A 78 -26.16 -41.01 42.40
CA ARG A 78 -25.30 -41.45 41.28
C ARG A 78 -25.76 -40.97 39.90
N PHE A 79 -27.06 -41.00 39.63
CA PHE A 79 -27.65 -40.57 38.35
C PHE A 79 -27.42 -39.07 38.08
N LEU A 80 -27.74 -38.20 39.06
CA LEU A 80 -27.56 -36.75 38.95
C LEU A 80 -26.08 -36.36 38.78
N ARG A 81 -25.15 -37.10 39.40
CA ARG A 81 -23.70 -36.89 39.19
C ARG A 81 -23.28 -37.20 37.76
N GLY A 82 -23.81 -38.26 37.16
CA GLY A 82 -23.55 -38.61 35.76
C GLY A 82 -24.06 -37.54 34.79
N LEU A 83 -25.25 -36.98 35.05
CA LEU A 83 -25.84 -35.90 34.25
C LEU A 83 -25.00 -34.62 34.33
N TRP A 84 -24.61 -34.18 35.53
CA TRP A 84 -23.75 -33.01 35.70
C TRP A 84 -22.34 -33.22 35.12
N LEU A 85 -21.79 -34.43 35.19
CA LEU A 85 -20.53 -34.78 34.55
C LEU A 85 -20.64 -34.66 33.02
N CYS A 86 -21.69 -35.20 32.42
CA CYS A 86 -21.94 -35.09 30.98
C CYS A 86 -22.12 -33.61 30.55
N PHE A 87 -22.84 -32.82 31.34
CA PHE A 87 -23.01 -31.39 31.08
C PHE A 87 -21.68 -30.63 31.11
N VAL A 88 -20.86 -30.82 32.16
CA VAL A 88 -19.56 -30.16 32.28
C VAL A 88 -18.63 -30.57 31.13
N ILE A 89 -18.56 -31.86 30.79
CA ILE A 89 -17.74 -32.34 29.67
C ILE A 89 -18.23 -31.75 28.34
N SER A 90 -19.54 -31.81 28.06
CA SER A 90 -20.10 -31.28 26.81
C SER A 90 -19.86 -29.78 26.66
N MET A 91 -20.06 -29.00 27.73
CA MET A 91 -19.81 -27.55 27.70
C MET A 91 -18.32 -27.21 27.59
N THR A 92 -17.43 -28.02 28.18
CA THR A 92 -15.97 -27.87 28.04
C THR A 92 -15.50 -28.18 26.62
N VAL A 93 -15.98 -29.26 26.02
CA VAL A 93 -15.68 -29.58 24.62
C VAL A 93 -16.21 -28.49 23.70
N GLY A 94 -17.45 -28.02 23.92
CA GLY A 94 -18.03 -26.90 23.18
C GLY A 94 -17.17 -25.64 23.27
N LEU A 95 -16.81 -25.22 24.49
CA LEU A 95 -15.97 -24.05 24.73
C LEU A 95 -14.60 -24.16 24.04
N CYS A 96 -13.94 -25.30 24.15
CA CYS A 96 -12.63 -25.52 23.52
C CYS A 96 -12.74 -25.45 21.98
N LEU A 97 -13.75 -26.11 21.39
CA LEU A 97 -13.95 -26.09 19.93
C LEU A 97 -14.28 -24.68 19.42
N THR A 98 -15.21 -23.97 20.06
CA THR A 98 -15.57 -22.61 19.63
C THR A 98 -14.44 -21.62 19.83
N SER A 99 -13.67 -21.75 20.92
CA SER A 99 -12.49 -20.91 21.15
C SER A 99 -11.39 -21.21 20.14
N TYR A 100 -11.20 -22.47 19.78
CA TYR A 100 -10.26 -22.88 18.74
C TYR A 100 -10.62 -22.24 17.39
N TYR A 101 -11.88 -22.34 16.95
CA TYR A 101 -12.32 -21.71 15.70
C TYR A 101 -12.17 -20.18 15.73
N LEU A 102 -12.54 -19.52 16.85
CA LEU A 102 -12.35 -18.08 16.99
C LEU A 102 -10.88 -17.65 16.91
N VAL A 103 -9.96 -18.46 17.47
CA VAL A 103 -8.52 -18.20 17.37
C VAL A 103 -8.03 -18.45 15.94
N GLN A 104 -8.53 -19.47 15.25
CA GLN A 104 -8.20 -19.67 13.83
C GLN A 104 -8.66 -18.49 12.97
N ASP A 105 -9.90 -18.05 13.13
CA ASP A 105 -10.44 -16.89 12.42
C ASP A 105 -9.65 -15.61 12.73
N TYR A 106 -9.20 -15.43 13.97
CA TYR A 106 -8.31 -14.33 14.35
C TYR A 106 -6.95 -14.39 13.63
N LEU A 107 -6.37 -15.59 13.51
CA LEU A 107 -5.08 -15.80 12.85
C LEU A 107 -5.15 -15.68 11.32
N LEU A 108 -6.35 -15.60 10.72
CA LEU A 108 -6.52 -15.24 9.31
C LEU A 108 -6.27 -13.74 9.05
N TYR A 109 -6.39 -12.89 10.07
CA TYR A 109 -6.23 -11.44 9.98
C TYR A 109 -7.17 -10.78 8.93
N ASP A 110 -8.40 -11.27 8.80
CA ASP A 110 -9.37 -10.70 7.87
C ASP A 110 -9.60 -9.20 8.12
N VAL A 111 -9.56 -8.43 7.04
CA VAL A 111 -9.74 -6.98 7.03
C VAL A 111 -11.05 -6.59 6.34
N ALA A 112 -11.72 -5.57 6.87
CA ALA A 112 -12.86 -4.91 6.25
C ALA A 112 -12.49 -3.48 5.86
N VAL A 113 -12.95 -3.03 4.69
CA VAL A 113 -12.75 -1.66 4.21
C VAL A 113 -13.88 -0.78 4.69
N ASN A 114 -13.55 0.15 5.57
CA ASN A 114 -14.47 1.20 6.00
C ASN A 114 -14.35 2.40 5.07
N VAL A 115 -15.41 2.64 4.30
CA VAL A 115 -15.52 3.80 3.42
C VAL A 115 -16.21 4.93 4.17
N HIS A 116 -15.56 6.09 4.23
CA HIS A 116 -16.19 7.32 4.71
C HIS A 116 -15.78 8.49 3.83
N VAL A 117 -16.58 9.56 3.86
CA VAL A 117 -16.29 10.80 3.14
C VAL A 117 -15.86 11.84 4.16
N ALA A 118 -14.62 12.29 4.06
CA ALA A 118 -14.10 13.39 4.85
C ALA A 118 -14.44 14.71 4.13
N LEU A 119 -15.35 15.49 4.73
CA LEU A 119 -15.80 16.77 4.20
C LEU A 119 -14.70 17.82 4.31
N ASP A 120 -14.48 18.58 3.23
CA ASP A 120 -13.46 19.65 3.14
C ASP A 120 -12.06 19.25 3.64
N ALA A 121 -11.73 17.95 3.50
CA ALA A 121 -10.42 17.46 3.82
C ALA A 121 -9.41 17.91 2.76
N HIS A 122 -8.32 18.53 3.20
CA HIS A 122 -7.24 18.93 2.31
C HIS A 122 -6.59 17.66 1.73
N SER A 123 -6.64 17.50 0.41
CA SER A 123 -5.92 16.42 -0.28
C SER A 123 -4.97 17.00 -1.32
N PRO A 124 -3.85 16.32 -1.63
CA PRO A 124 -2.90 16.82 -2.60
C PRO A 124 -3.50 16.84 -4.02
N PHE A 125 -3.27 17.95 -4.74
CA PHE A 125 -3.52 18.06 -6.17
C PHE A 125 -2.67 17.03 -6.94
N PRO A 126 -3.25 16.30 -7.90
CA PRO A 126 -2.56 15.24 -8.62
C PRO A 126 -1.53 15.76 -9.64
N ALA A 127 -0.72 14.85 -10.16
CA ALA A 127 0.04 15.07 -11.37
C ALA A 127 -0.83 14.84 -12.62
N LEU A 128 -0.57 15.63 -13.67
CA LEU A 128 -1.18 15.49 -14.99
C LEU A 128 -0.11 15.15 -16.01
N THR A 129 -0.15 13.93 -16.55
CA THR A 129 0.70 13.54 -17.67
C THR A 129 -0.02 13.78 -19.00
N VAL A 130 0.69 14.38 -19.95
CA VAL A 130 0.21 14.70 -21.30
C VAL A 130 1.15 14.08 -22.33
N CYS A 131 0.58 13.32 -23.26
CA CYS A 131 1.23 12.72 -24.40
C CYS A 131 0.46 13.04 -25.68
N HIS A 132 1.15 13.26 -26.79
CA HIS A 132 0.49 13.43 -28.08
C HIS A 132 0.19 12.07 -28.71
N HIS A 133 -1.00 11.93 -29.31
CA HIS A 133 -1.27 10.75 -30.14
C HIS A 133 -0.36 10.70 -31.38
N HIS A 134 -0.07 11.86 -31.97
CA HIS A 134 0.95 11.98 -33.01
C HIS A 134 2.29 12.36 -32.36
N PRO A 135 3.27 11.44 -32.30
CA PRO A 135 4.44 11.60 -31.44
C PRO A 135 5.49 12.56 -32.00
N PHE A 136 5.42 12.94 -33.28
CA PHE A 136 6.53 13.59 -33.98
C PHE A 136 6.43 15.11 -34.00
N SER A 137 7.51 15.78 -33.62
CA SER A 137 7.61 17.24 -33.63
C SER A 137 7.92 17.80 -35.02
N ALA A 138 7.79 19.12 -35.20
CA ALA A 138 8.21 19.79 -36.44
C ALA A 138 9.72 19.56 -36.74
N GLN A 139 10.53 19.42 -35.69
CA GLN A 139 11.95 19.14 -35.80
C GLN A 139 12.22 17.74 -36.39
N ALA A 140 11.37 16.75 -36.10
CA ALA A 140 11.49 15.40 -36.66
C ALA A 140 11.48 15.42 -38.20
N TYR A 141 10.52 16.13 -38.80
CA TYR A 141 10.45 16.27 -40.26
C TYR A 141 11.66 16.95 -40.87
N GLU A 142 12.23 17.94 -40.18
CA GLU A 142 13.47 18.57 -40.63
C GLU A 142 14.62 17.55 -40.65
N MET A 143 14.76 16.74 -39.60
CA MET A 143 15.83 15.73 -39.52
C MET A 143 15.66 14.62 -40.55
N TRP A 144 14.43 14.18 -40.82
CA TRP A 144 14.13 13.19 -41.85
C TRP A 144 14.45 13.71 -43.26
N ARG A 145 14.00 14.93 -43.60
CA ARG A 145 14.31 15.56 -44.89
C ARG A 145 15.82 15.77 -45.10
N GLN A 146 16.56 16.01 -44.03
CA GLN A 146 18.02 16.14 -44.06
C GLN A 146 18.75 14.78 -44.07
N GLY A 147 18.04 13.65 -43.99
CA GLY A 147 18.62 12.32 -43.94
C GLY A 147 19.46 12.04 -42.69
N LYS A 148 19.31 12.84 -41.63
CA LYS A 148 20.09 12.72 -40.39
C LYS A 148 19.63 11.56 -39.52
N MET A 149 18.37 11.15 -39.65
CA MET A 149 17.74 10.08 -38.89
C MET A 149 16.92 9.18 -39.80
N LEU A 150 16.70 7.94 -39.35
CA LEU A 150 15.82 7.00 -40.03
C LEU A 150 14.39 7.58 -40.08
N SER A 151 13.83 7.81 -41.26
CA SER A 151 12.44 8.22 -41.39
C SER A 151 11.48 7.03 -41.32
N PRO A 152 10.23 7.21 -40.87
CA PRO A 152 9.22 6.16 -40.86
C PRO A 152 9.05 5.49 -42.23
N ASN A 153 8.96 6.26 -43.32
CA ASN A 153 8.90 5.69 -44.68
C ASN A 153 10.11 4.80 -44.98
N THR A 154 11.32 5.26 -44.64
CA THR A 154 12.54 4.47 -44.84
C THR A 154 12.52 3.19 -44.01
N PHE A 155 12.06 3.26 -42.76
CA PHE A 155 11.87 2.10 -41.89
C PHE A 155 10.87 1.11 -42.49
N ASN A 156 9.69 1.58 -42.88
CA ASN A 156 8.67 0.76 -43.52
C ASN A 156 9.18 0.08 -44.81
N ARG A 157 9.92 0.80 -45.66
CA ARG A 157 10.55 0.23 -46.86
C ARG A 157 11.54 -0.88 -46.50
N ARG A 158 12.32 -0.73 -45.43
CA ARG A 158 13.21 -1.80 -44.95
C ARG A 158 12.41 -3.02 -44.49
N MET A 159 11.34 -2.81 -43.72
CA MET A 159 10.45 -3.89 -43.28
C MET A 159 9.83 -4.64 -44.45
N ARG A 160 9.36 -3.93 -45.48
CA ARG A 160 8.84 -4.56 -46.71
C ARG A 160 9.89 -5.36 -47.45
N ASN A 161 11.11 -4.85 -47.58
CA ASN A 161 12.20 -5.57 -48.22
C ASN A 161 12.58 -6.85 -47.45
N LEU A 162 12.62 -6.78 -46.11
CA LEU A 162 12.84 -7.96 -45.25
C LEU A 162 11.70 -8.96 -45.41
N THR A 163 10.45 -8.50 -45.39
CA THR A 163 9.27 -9.34 -45.59
C THR A 163 9.35 -10.07 -46.94
N GLN A 164 9.65 -9.36 -48.03
CA GLN A 164 9.83 -9.95 -49.36
C GLN A 164 10.93 -11.02 -49.37
N TYR A 165 12.08 -10.73 -48.75
CA TYR A 165 13.22 -11.66 -48.66
C TYR A 165 12.85 -13.01 -48.01
N TYR A 166 11.94 -12.99 -47.03
CA TYR A 166 11.45 -14.22 -46.38
C TYR A 166 10.32 -14.91 -47.15
N LEU A 167 9.45 -14.13 -47.82
CA LEU A 167 8.46 -14.69 -48.75
C LEU A 167 9.12 -15.46 -49.89
N ASP A 168 10.20 -14.93 -50.47
CA ASP A 168 10.96 -15.59 -51.55
C ASP A 168 11.55 -16.94 -51.11
N ARG A 169 11.80 -17.12 -49.81
CA ARG A 169 12.27 -18.37 -49.19
C ARG A 169 11.15 -19.27 -48.66
N LYS A 170 9.88 -18.92 -48.90
CA LYS A 170 8.70 -19.64 -48.42
C LYS A 170 8.58 -19.71 -46.88
N GLN A 171 9.15 -18.74 -46.17
CA GLN A 171 9.03 -18.62 -44.72
C GLN A 171 7.88 -17.65 -44.39
N ILE A 172 6.65 -18.15 -44.50
CA ILE A 172 5.43 -17.33 -44.43
C ILE A 172 5.22 -16.78 -43.00
N ASP A 173 5.34 -17.62 -41.98
CA ASP A 173 5.11 -17.22 -40.58
C ASP A 173 5.99 -16.02 -40.17
N LEU A 174 7.25 -16.04 -40.62
CA LEU A 174 8.23 -15.00 -40.35
C LEU A 174 7.93 -13.71 -41.12
N ALA A 175 7.55 -13.84 -42.38
CA ALA A 175 7.10 -12.71 -43.18
C ALA A 175 5.84 -12.06 -42.56
N GLU A 176 4.91 -12.87 -42.05
CA GLU A 176 3.72 -12.41 -41.35
C GLU A 176 4.10 -11.65 -40.07
N HIS A 177 5.01 -12.17 -39.25
CA HIS A 177 5.50 -11.45 -38.06
C HIS A 177 6.16 -10.11 -38.42
N LEU A 178 6.97 -10.06 -39.49
CA LEU A 178 7.64 -8.83 -39.93
C LEU A 178 6.68 -7.78 -40.48
N TYR A 179 5.57 -8.18 -41.08
CA TYR A 179 4.51 -7.25 -41.46
C TYR A 179 3.89 -6.57 -40.23
N HIS A 180 3.67 -7.32 -39.13
CA HIS A 180 3.16 -6.79 -37.86
C HIS A 180 4.14 -5.83 -37.16
N TYR A 181 5.40 -5.78 -37.60
CA TYR A 181 6.45 -4.94 -37.02
C TYR A 181 6.47 -3.52 -37.61
N ASP A 182 5.61 -3.23 -38.59
CA ASP A 182 5.35 -1.86 -39.04
C ASP A 182 4.43 -1.13 -38.05
N SER A 183 4.99 -0.80 -36.88
CA SER A 183 4.34 -0.04 -35.80
C SER A 183 5.30 1.00 -35.20
N VAL A 184 4.73 2.04 -34.58
CA VAL A 184 5.45 3.14 -33.92
C VAL A 184 6.32 2.59 -32.79
N SER A 185 5.80 1.65 -32.00
CA SER A 185 6.55 1.02 -30.89
C SER A 185 7.77 0.25 -31.37
N ILE A 186 7.68 -0.45 -32.50
CA ILE A 186 8.84 -1.18 -33.06
C ILE A 186 9.82 -0.19 -33.70
N TYR A 187 9.35 0.85 -34.38
CA TYR A 187 10.22 1.92 -34.88
C TYR A 187 10.99 2.60 -33.75
N TYR A 188 10.34 2.89 -32.62
CA TYR A 188 10.97 3.41 -31.41
C TYR A 188 12.09 2.48 -30.91
N GLN A 189 11.87 1.16 -30.93
CA GLN A 189 12.86 0.17 -30.52
C GLN A 189 14.07 0.06 -31.45
N ASN A 190 13.99 0.64 -32.66
CA ASN A 190 15.01 0.57 -33.71
C ASN A 190 15.75 1.89 -33.95
N ILE A 191 15.48 2.91 -33.13
CA ILE A 191 16.23 4.17 -33.09
C ILE A 191 17.00 4.28 -31.77
N LEU A 192 18.04 5.13 -31.74
CA LEU A 192 18.76 5.40 -30.50
C LEU A 192 17.86 6.18 -29.54
N THR A 193 18.01 5.94 -28.23
CA THR A 193 17.19 6.60 -27.21
C THR A 193 17.29 8.14 -27.28
N GLU A 194 18.48 8.67 -27.50
CA GLU A 194 18.70 10.11 -27.66
C GLU A 194 17.97 10.69 -28.86
N ASP A 195 17.90 9.93 -29.96
CA ASP A 195 17.19 10.33 -31.17
C ASP A 195 15.68 10.27 -30.95
N ALA A 196 15.17 9.29 -30.20
CA ALA A 196 13.76 9.25 -29.81
C ALA A 196 13.34 10.52 -29.05
N TYR A 197 14.17 11.02 -28.12
CA TYR A 197 13.92 12.30 -27.44
C TYR A 197 13.92 13.51 -28.40
N ARG A 198 14.69 13.47 -29.48
CA ARG A 198 14.78 14.57 -30.46
C ARG A 198 13.63 14.56 -31.47
N LEU A 199 13.08 13.38 -31.76
CA LEU A 199 11.92 13.23 -32.64
C LEU A 199 10.61 13.64 -31.95
N GLY A 200 10.51 13.42 -30.63
CA GLY A 200 9.33 13.76 -29.85
C GLY A 200 9.10 15.26 -29.66
N HIS A 201 7.92 15.62 -29.15
CA HIS A 201 7.59 17.01 -28.77
C HIS A 201 8.40 17.50 -27.56
N ASN A 202 8.75 18.78 -27.54
CA ASN A 202 9.41 19.43 -26.40
C ASN A 202 8.38 20.20 -25.54
N THR A 203 8.82 20.89 -24.49
CA THR A 203 7.93 21.66 -23.59
C THR A 203 7.27 22.88 -24.25
N SER A 204 7.68 23.30 -25.45
CA SER A 204 7.07 24.44 -26.16
C SER A 204 5.65 24.16 -26.68
N ILE A 205 5.18 22.91 -26.58
CA ILE A 205 3.77 22.54 -26.82
C ILE A 205 2.81 23.24 -25.86
N PHE A 206 3.25 23.62 -24.66
CA PHE A 206 2.41 24.28 -23.67
C PHE A 206 2.37 25.77 -23.99
N LEU A 207 1.34 26.18 -24.74
CA LEU A 207 1.18 27.54 -25.23
C LEU A 207 0.82 28.53 -24.11
N ASN A 208 0.09 28.05 -23.11
CA ASN A 208 -0.29 28.80 -21.92
C ASN A 208 -0.72 27.83 -20.80
N CYS A 209 -0.47 28.22 -19.55
CA CYS A 209 -0.96 27.50 -18.38
C CYS A 209 -1.48 28.46 -17.33
N ILE A 210 -2.45 27.96 -16.59
CA ILE A 210 -3.17 28.68 -15.57
C ILE A 210 -3.25 27.78 -14.35
N ARG A 211 -2.80 28.30 -13.21
CA ARG A 211 -2.94 27.65 -11.90
C ARG A 211 -3.85 28.51 -11.04
N ARG A 212 -4.81 27.88 -10.38
CA ARG A 212 -5.64 28.54 -9.37
C ARG A 212 -5.22 28.07 -7.99
N VAL A 213 -4.90 29.03 -7.13
CA VAL A 213 -4.55 28.81 -5.73
C VAL A 213 -5.58 29.56 -4.89
N LYS A 214 -6.58 28.87 -4.32
CA LYS A 214 -7.69 29.48 -3.61
C LYS A 214 -8.43 30.51 -4.48
N GLN A 215 -8.23 31.80 -4.20
CA GLN A 215 -8.84 32.92 -4.91
C GLN A 215 -7.88 33.62 -5.88
N SER A 216 -6.58 33.29 -5.87
CA SER A 216 -5.61 33.86 -6.81
C SER A 216 -5.51 33.01 -8.08
N LEU A 217 -5.28 33.70 -9.19
CA LEU A 217 -5.04 33.12 -10.50
C LEU A 217 -3.61 33.45 -10.93
N GLU A 218 -2.83 32.41 -11.18
CA GLU A 218 -1.48 32.49 -11.73
C GLU A 218 -1.55 32.08 -13.19
N ILE A 219 -1.02 32.91 -14.08
CA ILE A 219 -1.03 32.68 -15.52
C ILE A 219 0.42 32.71 -15.99
N GLU A 220 0.82 31.76 -16.82
CA GLU A 220 2.15 31.71 -17.45
C GLU A 220 2.04 31.40 -18.94
N ASP A 221 2.84 32.10 -19.74
CA ASP A 221 3.03 31.81 -21.15
C ASP A 221 4.05 30.68 -21.35
N ASP A 222 5.03 30.59 -20.45
CA ASP A 222 6.04 29.53 -20.41
C ASP A 222 5.81 28.69 -19.16
N CYS A 223 5.22 27.51 -19.37
CA CYS A 223 4.78 26.63 -18.29
C CYS A 223 5.91 26.01 -17.48
N THR A 224 7.16 26.12 -17.96
CA THR A 224 8.32 25.73 -17.16
C THR A 224 8.58 26.69 -15.99
N ARG A 225 8.00 27.90 -16.03
CA ARG A 225 8.15 28.95 -15.00
C ARG A 225 6.98 29.02 -14.04
N LEU A 226 6.00 28.11 -14.17
CA LEU A 226 4.85 28.06 -13.28
C LEU A 226 5.30 27.82 -11.84
N GLU A 227 4.93 28.74 -10.94
CA GLU A 227 5.30 28.64 -9.54
C GLU A 227 4.68 27.39 -8.91
N GLY A 228 5.41 26.73 -8.00
CA GLY A 228 4.95 25.51 -7.32
C GLY A 228 4.82 24.25 -8.19
N PHE A 229 5.06 24.32 -9.50
CA PHE A 229 4.96 23.18 -10.42
C PHE A 229 6.27 22.92 -11.15
N GLN A 230 6.47 21.65 -11.52
CA GLN A 230 7.56 21.22 -12.40
C GLN A 230 7.03 20.38 -13.56
N ILE A 231 7.77 20.38 -14.66
CA ILE A 231 7.49 19.56 -15.84
C ILE A 231 8.56 18.49 -15.94
N ARG A 232 8.17 17.23 -15.75
CA ARG A 232 9.04 16.07 -15.95
C ARG A 232 8.78 15.47 -17.32
N GLN A 233 9.81 15.39 -18.15
CA GLN A 233 9.76 14.73 -19.45
C GLN A 233 10.20 13.27 -19.33
N PHE A 234 9.49 12.36 -19.99
CA PHE A 234 9.90 10.96 -20.13
C PHE A 234 9.57 10.42 -21.52
N SER A 235 10.18 9.30 -21.88
CA SER A 235 10.02 8.69 -23.20
C SER A 235 9.11 7.47 -23.14
N HIS A 236 8.07 7.40 -23.96
CA HIS A 236 7.12 6.31 -24.10
C HIS A 236 7.24 5.67 -25.49
N HIS A 237 7.04 4.36 -25.58
CA HIS A 237 7.27 3.61 -26.82
C HIS A 237 6.29 3.98 -27.94
N THR A 238 5.03 4.27 -27.61
CA THR A 238 4.00 4.71 -28.59
C THR A 238 3.98 6.23 -28.80
N PHE A 239 4.24 7.01 -27.75
CA PHE A 239 3.99 8.47 -27.75
C PHE A 239 5.26 9.32 -27.76
N PHE A 240 6.43 8.68 -27.75
CA PHE A 240 7.73 9.33 -27.66
C PHE A 240 7.79 10.24 -26.43
N ASN A 241 7.92 11.55 -26.58
CA ASN A 241 8.05 12.45 -25.44
C ASN A 241 6.70 12.74 -24.82
N CYS A 242 6.55 12.34 -23.56
CA CYS A 242 5.44 12.70 -22.69
C CYS A 242 5.92 13.66 -21.59
N HIS A 243 5.02 14.50 -21.11
CA HIS A 243 5.31 15.52 -20.11
C HIS A 243 4.35 15.42 -18.93
N THR A 244 4.88 15.24 -17.74
CA THR A 244 4.13 15.24 -16.48
C THR A 244 4.24 16.60 -15.80
N LEU A 245 3.12 17.29 -15.64
CA LEU A 245 3.03 18.49 -14.81
C LEU A 245 2.61 18.07 -13.41
N GLU A 246 3.46 18.33 -12.42
CA GLU A 246 3.20 17.95 -11.03
C GLU A 246 3.64 19.04 -10.05
N PRO A 247 3.01 19.10 -8.86
CA PRO A 247 3.46 19.98 -7.79
C PRO A 247 4.88 19.64 -7.32
N LYS A 248 5.68 20.66 -6.97
CA LYS A 248 7.04 20.49 -6.43
C LYS A 248 7.02 19.94 -5.00
N ASP A 249 6.17 20.54 -4.16
CA ASP A 249 6.04 20.24 -2.74
C ASP A 249 4.59 19.88 -2.38
N GLN A 250 4.42 19.18 -1.25
CA GLN A 250 3.12 18.88 -0.67
C GLN A 250 2.28 20.14 -0.41
N ARG A 251 2.92 21.25 -0.02
CA ARG A 251 2.24 22.54 0.22
C ARG A 251 1.59 23.07 -1.06
N ASP A 252 2.30 23.01 -2.18
CA ASP A 252 1.77 23.43 -3.48
C ASP A 252 0.66 22.50 -3.97
N ALA A 253 0.79 21.21 -3.68
CA ALA A 253 -0.25 20.23 -3.97
C ALA A 253 -1.54 20.53 -3.18
N GLU A 254 -1.45 20.83 -1.88
CA GLU A 254 -2.63 21.11 -1.05
C GLU A 254 -3.26 22.47 -1.35
N ALA A 255 -2.47 23.45 -1.81
CA ALA A 255 -2.97 24.81 -2.09
C ALA A 255 -3.63 24.96 -3.48
N THR A 256 -3.40 24.02 -4.40
CA THR A 256 -3.85 24.13 -5.79
C THR A 256 -5.25 23.54 -5.97
N ASP A 257 -6.16 24.31 -6.59
CA ASP A 257 -7.54 23.89 -6.85
C ASP A 257 -7.79 23.48 -8.31
N MET A 258 -7.08 24.12 -9.24
CA MET A 258 -7.26 23.91 -10.67
C MET A 258 -5.96 24.18 -11.44
N LEU A 259 -5.74 23.37 -12.46
CA LEU A 259 -4.69 23.54 -13.46
C LEU A 259 -5.33 23.52 -14.85
N ALA A 260 -5.12 24.55 -15.66
CA ALA A 260 -5.58 24.58 -17.04
C ALA A 260 -4.41 24.81 -18.00
N LEU A 261 -4.41 24.10 -19.13
CA LEU A 261 -3.34 24.08 -20.12
C LEU A 261 -3.93 24.28 -21.51
N ILE A 262 -3.31 25.16 -22.29
CA ILE A 262 -3.51 25.24 -23.74
C ILE A 262 -2.32 24.51 -24.38
N VAL A 263 -2.58 23.39 -25.03
CA VAL A 263 -1.55 22.52 -25.59
C VAL A 263 -1.65 22.51 -27.11
N SER A 264 -0.57 22.85 -27.80
CA SER A 264 -0.45 22.69 -29.25
C SER A 264 -0.38 21.22 -29.63
N LEU A 265 -1.05 20.82 -30.70
CA LEU A 265 -1.01 19.44 -31.20
C LEU A 265 0.16 19.17 -32.16
N GLY A 266 0.99 20.18 -32.44
CA GLY A 266 2.13 20.06 -33.32
C GLY A 266 1.76 20.08 -34.82
N PRO A 267 2.68 19.65 -35.69
CA PRO A 267 2.43 19.56 -37.13
C PRO A 267 1.42 18.46 -37.47
N LYS A 268 0.76 18.59 -38.63
CA LYS A 268 -0.05 17.50 -39.19
C LYS A 268 0.89 16.46 -39.83
N PRO A 269 0.50 15.17 -39.82
CA PRO A 269 1.27 14.09 -40.44
C PRO A 269 1.52 14.36 -41.94
N ASP A 270 2.76 14.22 -42.40
CA ASP A 270 3.13 14.30 -43.81
C ASP A 270 3.20 12.91 -44.46
N TYR A 271 2.04 12.44 -44.93
CA TYR A 271 1.92 11.17 -45.64
C TYR A 271 2.45 11.20 -47.08
N ARG A 272 2.90 12.36 -47.60
CA ARG A 272 3.40 12.46 -48.98
C ARG A 272 4.84 11.99 -49.11
N SER A 273 5.66 12.15 -48.07
CA SER A 273 7.07 11.76 -48.11
C SER A 273 7.53 10.98 -46.87
N GLU A 274 7.47 11.55 -45.68
CA GLU A 274 8.23 11.03 -44.54
C GLU A 274 7.49 9.97 -43.70
N GLU A 275 6.17 10.06 -43.56
CA GLU A 275 5.38 9.22 -42.63
C GLU A 275 4.56 8.11 -43.31
N GLN A 276 5.06 7.53 -44.39
CA GLN A 276 4.45 6.36 -45.05
C GLN A 276 4.78 5.06 -44.31
N ALA A 277 4.25 4.87 -43.11
CA ALA A 277 4.54 3.74 -42.23
C ALA A 277 3.40 3.47 -41.23
N PHE A 278 3.62 2.50 -40.35
CA PHE A 278 2.79 2.19 -39.18
C PHE A 278 1.41 1.61 -39.51
N LEU A 279 1.31 0.78 -40.54
CA LEU A 279 0.02 0.23 -41.00
C LEU A 279 -0.74 -0.53 -39.91
N ILE A 280 -0.03 -1.16 -38.97
CA ILE A 280 -0.64 -1.95 -37.89
C ILE A 280 -1.34 -1.07 -36.85
N ASP A 281 -0.86 0.17 -36.69
CA ASP A 281 -1.39 1.10 -35.71
C ASP A 281 -2.62 1.86 -36.23
N LEU A 282 -3.15 1.53 -37.43
CA LEU A 282 -4.25 2.23 -38.09
C LEU A 282 -5.46 2.49 -37.18
N PHE A 283 -5.80 1.52 -36.31
CA PHE A 283 -6.94 1.63 -35.39
C PHE A 283 -6.64 2.44 -34.13
N GLU A 284 -5.37 2.73 -33.86
CA GLU A 284 -4.89 3.52 -32.71
C GLU A 284 -4.45 4.93 -33.11
N MET A 285 -4.39 5.23 -34.42
CA MET A 285 -4.07 6.55 -34.98
C MET A 285 -5.19 7.57 -34.70
N ALA A 286 -5.24 8.06 -33.46
CA ALA A 286 -6.08 9.17 -33.06
C ALA A 286 -5.37 10.52 -33.28
N ARG A 287 -6.15 11.60 -33.35
CA ARG A 287 -5.63 12.97 -33.27
C ARG A 287 -6.11 13.62 -31.98
N GLY A 288 -5.18 14.19 -31.22
CA GLY A 288 -5.45 14.80 -29.93
C GLY A 288 -4.34 14.45 -28.94
N LEU A 289 -4.69 14.40 -27.66
CA LEU A 289 -3.77 14.04 -26.59
C LEU A 289 -4.29 12.82 -25.83
N ARG A 290 -3.36 12.03 -25.31
CA ARG A 290 -3.59 11.00 -24.29
C ARG A 290 -3.11 11.58 -22.96
N VAL A 291 -3.99 11.65 -21.98
CA VAL A 291 -3.68 12.25 -20.67
C VAL A 291 -4.02 11.29 -19.53
N VAL A 292 -3.28 11.36 -18.43
CA VAL A 292 -3.59 10.57 -17.23
C VAL A 292 -3.34 11.38 -15.96
N VAL A 293 -4.23 11.21 -15.00
CA VAL A 293 -4.20 11.86 -13.68
C VAL A 293 -3.72 10.84 -12.67
N HIS A 294 -2.62 11.11 -11.99
CA HIS A 294 -1.99 10.14 -11.09
C HIS A 294 -1.29 10.84 -9.91
N GLU A 295 -0.82 10.07 -8.93
CA GLU A 295 -0.13 10.63 -7.77
C GLU A 295 1.22 11.26 -8.16
N PRO A 296 1.56 12.45 -7.64
CA PRO A 296 2.85 13.09 -7.90
C PRO A 296 4.04 12.18 -7.64
N GLY A 297 5.00 12.21 -8.57
CA GLY A 297 6.21 11.39 -8.54
C GLY A 297 6.03 9.94 -9.00
N THR A 298 4.82 9.44 -9.24
CA THR A 298 4.59 8.05 -9.71
C THR A 298 4.62 7.96 -11.24
N TYR A 299 4.80 6.75 -11.78
CA TYR A 299 4.78 6.54 -13.24
C TYR A 299 3.34 6.55 -13.77
N PRO A 300 3.08 7.29 -14.87
CA PRO A 300 1.77 7.37 -15.48
C PRO A 300 1.42 6.12 -16.30
N ASP A 301 0.36 5.39 -15.93
CA ASP A 301 -0.14 4.25 -16.72
C ASP A 301 -1.07 4.73 -17.86
N LEU A 302 -0.47 5.10 -18.98
CA LEU A 302 -1.17 5.64 -20.16
C LEU A 302 -2.06 4.60 -20.87
N GLU A 303 -1.71 3.32 -20.76
CA GLU A 303 -2.42 2.23 -21.43
C GLU A 303 -3.71 1.91 -20.69
N ARG A 304 -3.68 1.82 -19.36
CA ARG A 304 -4.86 1.45 -18.56
C ARG A 304 -5.70 2.64 -18.12
N GLU A 305 -5.07 3.74 -17.70
CA GLU A 305 -5.76 4.87 -17.06
C GLU A 305 -5.84 6.11 -17.94
N GLY A 306 -5.27 6.05 -19.14
CA GLY A 306 -5.28 7.18 -20.06
C GLY A 306 -6.68 7.55 -20.56
N LEU A 307 -6.91 8.86 -20.68
CA LEU A 307 -8.10 9.50 -21.23
C LEU A 307 -7.74 10.17 -22.55
N HIS A 308 -8.67 10.16 -23.51
CA HIS A 308 -8.51 10.88 -24.78
C HIS A 308 -9.01 12.32 -24.67
N VAL A 309 -8.23 13.25 -25.19
CA VAL A 309 -8.55 14.69 -25.23
C VAL A 309 -8.83 15.09 -26.67
N GLU A 310 -9.99 15.71 -26.90
CA GLU A 310 -10.43 16.09 -28.23
C GLU A 310 -9.75 17.40 -28.71
N PRO A 311 -9.26 17.43 -29.96
CA PRO A 311 -8.64 18.63 -30.54
C PRO A 311 -9.65 19.77 -30.76
N GLY A 312 -9.21 21.01 -30.56
CA GLY A 312 -9.97 22.25 -30.78
C GLY A 312 -11.05 22.56 -29.74
N LYS A 313 -11.11 21.78 -28.65
CA LYS A 313 -12.19 21.87 -27.65
C LYS A 313 -11.66 22.08 -26.22
N LEU A 314 -12.57 22.50 -25.34
CA LEU A 314 -12.38 22.51 -23.89
C LEU A 314 -12.67 21.10 -23.38
N ASN A 315 -11.65 20.50 -22.78
CA ASN A 315 -11.67 19.18 -22.18
C ASN A 315 -11.47 19.35 -20.67
N GLU A 316 -12.56 19.33 -19.91
CA GLU A 316 -12.52 19.43 -18.46
C GLU A 316 -12.46 18.02 -17.87
N ILE A 317 -11.38 17.75 -17.12
CA ILE A 317 -11.12 16.53 -16.39
C ILE A 317 -11.48 16.81 -14.93
N ASN A 318 -12.61 16.24 -14.52
CA ASN A 318 -13.09 16.30 -13.14
C ASN A 318 -12.58 15.07 -12.38
N TYR A 319 -11.80 15.29 -11.33
CA TYR A 319 -11.26 14.22 -10.50
C TYR A 319 -11.85 14.20 -9.09
N ALA A 320 -11.92 13.02 -8.49
CA ALA A 320 -12.27 12.79 -7.10
C ALA A 320 -11.12 12.05 -6.38
N PRO A 321 -10.50 12.65 -5.35
CA PRO A 321 -9.42 12.00 -4.61
C PRO A 321 -9.97 10.89 -3.71
N VAL A 322 -9.34 9.73 -3.78
CA VAL A 322 -9.60 8.58 -2.90
C VAL A 322 -8.32 8.26 -2.14
N MET A 323 -8.35 8.43 -0.82
CA MET A 323 -7.25 8.06 0.07
C MET A 323 -7.43 6.61 0.50
N TRP A 324 -6.41 5.80 0.27
CA TRP A 324 -6.34 4.41 0.74
C TRP A 324 -5.47 4.36 1.99
N GLU A 325 -6.00 3.76 3.06
CA GLU A 325 -5.25 3.43 4.28
C GLU A 325 -5.33 1.92 4.48
N ARG A 326 -4.33 1.21 3.99
CA ARG A 326 -4.21 -0.24 4.13
C ARG A 326 -3.64 -0.62 5.48
N LEU A 327 -4.10 -1.75 6.00
CA LEU A 327 -3.61 -2.27 7.26
C LEU A 327 -2.48 -3.25 7.00
N ASN A 328 -1.33 -2.99 7.60
CA ASN A 328 -0.20 -3.92 7.54
C ASN A 328 -0.52 -5.19 8.36
N THR A 329 -0.70 -6.32 7.68
CA THR A 329 -0.99 -7.61 8.33
C THR A 329 0.01 -8.69 7.90
N PRO A 330 0.23 -9.74 8.72
CA PRO A 330 1.13 -10.84 8.33
C PRO A 330 0.80 -11.52 6.98
N PRO A 331 -0.48 -11.84 6.64
CA PRO A 331 -0.81 -12.43 5.34
C PRO A 331 -0.85 -11.40 4.20
N HIS A 332 -1.14 -10.14 4.50
CA HIS A 332 -1.20 -9.05 3.53
C HIS A 332 -0.37 -7.86 4.01
N PRO A 333 0.97 -7.93 3.86
CA PRO A 333 1.85 -6.86 4.30
C PRO A 333 1.75 -5.65 3.36
N CYS A 334 1.98 -4.46 3.92
CA CYS A 334 2.12 -3.22 3.17
C CYS A 334 3.39 -2.48 3.60
N ARG A 335 3.89 -1.59 2.72
CA ARG A 335 5.07 -0.76 2.99
C ARG A 335 4.66 0.56 3.61
N GLU A 336 5.25 0.90 4.75
CA GLU A 336 5.02 2.17 5.44
C GLU A 336 5.61 3.35 4.65
N ASP A 337 4.89 4.48 4.64
CA ASP A 337 5.22 5.67 3.82
C ASP A 337 6.38 6.50 4.40
N TRP A 338 6.81 6.26 5.65
CA TRP A 338 7.75 7.11 6.40
C TRP A 338 9.16 7.26 5.79
N LEU A 339 9.46 6.53 4.70
CA LEU A 339 10.75 6.54 4.02
C LEU A 339 10.62 6.82 2.52
N ASP A 340 9.70 7.71 2.13
CA ASP A 340 9.80 8.46 0.87
C ASP A 340 11.12 9.27 0.85
N ARG A 341 12.26 8.59 0.63
CA ARG A 341 13.47 9.26 0.15
C ARG A 341 13.04 9.92 -1.15
N SER A 342 13.19 11.24 -1.23
CA SER A 342 12.72 12.03 -2.37
C SER A 342 13.08 11.32 -3.69
N TYR A 343 12.24 11.47 -4.71
CA TYR A 343 12.49 10.87 -6.03
C TYR A 343 13.91 11.20 -6.57
N GLU A 344 14.49 12.31 -6.09
CA GLU A 344 15.85 12.78 -6.36
C GLU A 344 16.94 11.89 -5.71
N LEU A 345 16.67 11.28 -4.55
CA LEU A 345 17.60 10.44 -3.78
C LEU A 345 17.50 8.95 -4.10
N ALA A 346 16.39 8.52 -4.70
CA ALA A 346 16.07 7.12 -4.87
C ALA A 346 16.42 6.61 -6.29
N LYS A 347 17.72 6.57 -6.59
CA LYS A 347 18.23 5.86 -7.78
C LYS A 347 18.57 4.43 -7.39
N ILE A 348 17.70 3.47 -7.69
CA ILE A 348 18.09 2.05 -7.67
C ILE A 348 18.90 1.77 -8.93
N THR A 349 20.20 1.60 -8.73
CA THR A 349 21.04 0.81 -9.63
C THR A 349 20.98 -0.66 -9.21
N PRO A 350 21.24 -1.64 -10.10
CA PRO A 350 21.31 -3.06 -9.76
C PRO A 350 22.15 -3.33 -8.49
N ASP A 351 23.24 -2.57 -8.32
CA ASP A 351 24.17 -2.65 -7.19
C ASP A 351 23.60 -2.13 -5.85
N LYS A 352 22.46 -1.43 -5.89
CA LYS A 352 21.75 -0.86 -4.74
C LYS A 352 20.43 -1.56 -4.45
N LEU A 353 20.05 -2.61 -5.20
CA LEU A 353 18.98 -3.49 -4.75
C LEU A 353 19.45 -4.16 -3.44
N PRO A 354 18.73 -3.98 -2.32
CA PRO A 354 19.12 -4.61 -1.08
C PRO A 354 19.11 -6.14 -1.27
N VAL A 355 20.19 -6.79 -0.81
CA VAL A 355 20.44 -8.24 -0.90
C VAL A 355 19.40 -9.07 -0.12
N SER A 356 18.57 -8.41 0.68
CA SER A 356 17.42 -8.97 1.39
C SER A 356 16.26 -8.00 1.30
N PRO A 357 15.01 -8.46 1.06
CA PRO A 357 13.83 -7.60 1.04
C PRO A 357 13.54 -7.14 2.47
N SER A 358 14.24 -6.11 2.96
CA SER A 358 13.77 -5.40 4.14
C SER A 358 12.42 -4.78 3.78
N THR A 359 11.37 -5.25 4.44
CA THR A 359 9.97 -4.83 4.32
C THR A 359 9.74 -3.36 4.68
N ASP A 360 10.78 -2.67 5.15
CA ASP A 360 10.63 -1.49 5.99
C ASP A 360 10.60 -0.16 5.22
N TYR A 361 10.77 -0.15 3.89
CA TYR A 361 10.68 1.08 3.10
C TYR A 361 10.21 0.90 1.66
N ALA A 362 9.54 1.93 1.15
CA ALA A 362 9.30 2.14 -0.28
C ALA A 362 10.57 2.70 -0.95
N TYR A 363 10.87 2.26 -2.18
CA TYR A 363 12.03 2.72 -2.94
C TYR A 363 11.60 3.24 -4.32
N ALA A 364 12.27 4.25 -4.86
CA ALA A 364 12.01 4.68 -6.23
C ALA A 364 12.76 3.79 -7.24
N TYR A 365 12.22 3.67 -8.45
CA TYR A 365 12.85 2.99 -9.58
C TYR A 365 13.10 3.99 -10.70
N SER A 366 13.90 3.59 -11.69
CA SER A 366 14.20 4.41 -12.85
C SER A 366 13.76 3.78 -14.16
N ASP A 367 13.25 4.60 -15.07
CA ASP A 367 13.01 4.27 -16.47
C ASP A 367 13.79 5.25 -17.37
N LEU A 368 14.76 4.76 -18.14
CA LEU A 368 15.63 5.56 -19.03
C LEU A 368 16.25 6.84 -18.40
N ASN A 369 16.65 6.76 -17.13
CA ASN A 369 17.17 7.85 -16.25
C ASN A 369 16.13 8.71 -15.53
N VAL A 370 14.84 8.49 -15.76
CA VAL A 370 13.78 9.19 -15.01
C VAL A 370 13.42 8.39 -13.77
N SER A 371 13.52 9.00 -12.60
CA SER A 371 13.17 8.36 -11.31
C SER A 371 11.69 8.53 -10.98
N TYR A 372 11.08 7.48 -10.43
CA TYR A 372 9.66 7.44 -10.05
C TYR A 372 9.49 6.82 -8.66
N ARG A 373 8.63 7.44 -7.84
CA ARG A 373 8.19 6.91 -6.55
C ARG A 373 7.61 5.51 -6.70
N TYR A 374 7.76 4.73 -5.64
CA TYR A 374 7.32 3.35 -5.58
C TYR A 374 5.83 3.22 -5.89
N SER A 375 5.50 2.30 -6.78
CA SER A 375 4.16 1.74 -6.89
C SER A 375 4.27 0.22 -7.01
N GLN A 376 3.26 -0.49 -6.51
CA GLN A 376 3.27 -1.94 -6.52
C GLN A 376 3.35 -2.50 -7.95
N VAL A 377 2.56 -1.93 -8.86
CA VAL A 377 2.51 -2.33 -10.27
C VAL A 377 3.89 -2.21 -10.90
N GLN A 378 4.57 -1.09 -10.69
CA GLN A 378 5.85 -0.82 -11.35
C GLN A 378 7.00 -1.61 -10.73
N CYS A 379 6.93 -1.93 -9.42
CA CYS A 379 7.82 -2.91 -8.80
C CYS A 379 7.71 -4.28 -9.49
N ILE A 380 6.48 -4.78 -9.70
CA ILE A 380 6.24 -6.08 -10.34
C ILE A 380 6.79 -6.08 -11.78
N LEU A 381 6.54 -5.01 -12.55
CA LEU A 381 7.04 -4.88 -13.91
C LEU A 381 8.57 -4.75 -13.98
N LEU A 382 9.19 -4.07 -13.02
CA LEU A 382 10.65 -3.98 -12.92
C LEU A 382 11.29 -5.34 -12.63
N HIS A 383 10.77 -6.09 -11.66
CA HIS A 383 11.28 -7.44 -11.38
C HIS A 383 11.11 -8.35 -12.58
N GLN A 384 9.96 -8.27 -13.26
CA GLN A 384 9.76 -8.97 -14.53
C GLN A 384 10.78 -8.55 -15.59
N GLN A 385 11.12 -7.27 -15.70
CA GLN A 385 12.15 -6.79 -16.62
C GLN A 385 13.54 -7.34 -16.29
N LEU A 386 13.91 -7.38 -15.01
CA LEU A 386 15.20 -7.92 -14.59
C LEU A 386 15.34 -9.39 -14.98
N ASP A 387 14.27 -10.18 -14.80
CA ASP A 387 14.19 -11.56 -15.26
C ASP A 387 14.30 -11.69 -16.79
N ILE A 388 13.68 -10.77 -17.56
CA ILE A 388 13.78 -10.73 -19.03
C ILE A 388 15.22 -10.41 -19.46
N ILE A 389 15.87 -9.45 -18.82
CA ILE A 389 17.26 -9.08 -19.11
C ILE A 389 18.21 -10.24 -18.81
N ASP A 390 18.00 -10.94 -17.69
CA ASP A 390 18.82 -12.07 -17.26
C ASP A 390 18.66 -13.28 -18.20
N LYS A 391 17.42 -13.64 -18.55
CA LYS A 391 17.10 -14.85 -19.33
C LYS A 391 17.13 -14.65 -20.84
N CYS A 392 16.65 -13.50 -21.32
CA CYS A 392 16.45 -13.21 -22.75
C CYS A 392 17.44 -12.19 -23.31
N HIS A 393 18.31 -11.62 -22.47
CA HIS A 393 19.34 -10.64 -22.87
C HIS A 393 18.80 -9.46 -23.69
N CYS A 394 17.57 -9.04 -23.44
CA CYS A 394 16.94 -7.90 -24.08
C CYS A 394 16.05 -7.14 -23.08
N GLN A 395 15.63 -5.94 -23.46
CA GLN A 395 14.70 -5.12 -22.68
C GLN A 395 13.32 -5.16 -23.32
N TYR A 396 12.31 -5.58 -22.56
CA TYR A 396 10.92 -5.47 -23.00
C TYR A 396 10.45 -4.03 -22.85
N VAL A 397 9.86 -3.47 -23.90
CA VAL A 397 9.62 -2.03 -24.02
C VAL A 397 8.48 -1.53 -23.12
N PHE A 398 7.54 -2.40 -22.78
CA PHE A 398 6.37 -2.08 -21.93
C PHE A 398 6.68 -2.08 -20.43
N ASN A 399 7.83 -2.62 -20.03
CA ASN A 399 8.25 -2.61 -18.63
C ASN A 399 9.23 -1.46 -18.38
N PRO A 400 9.40 -0.99 -17.13
CA PRO A 400 10.41 0.01 -16.78
C PRO A 400 11.81 -0.40 -17.27
N ARG A 401 12.54 0.51 -17.91
CA ARG A 401 13.85 0.23 -18.51
C ARG A 401 14.95 0.73 -17.58
N PRO A 402 15.59 -0.15 -16.80
CA PRO A 402 16.56 0.25 -15.76
C PRO A 402 17.84 0.87 -16.34
N ARG A 403 18.12 0.65 -17.63
CA ARG A 403 19.28 1.20 -18.35
C ARG A 403 18.92 1.54 -19.79
N HIS A 404 19.67 2.47 -20.38
CA HIS A 404 19.59 2.72 -21.82
C HIS A 404 19.92 1.45 -22.61
N PRO A 405 19.12 1.09 -23.63
CA PRO A 405 19.45 0.01 -24.54
C PRO A 405 20.78 0.26 -25.23
N ASN A 406 21.62 -0.77 -25.26
CA ASN A 406 22.89 -0.78 -25.96
C ASN A 406 22.98 -2.03 -26.86
N SER A 407 24.13 -2.30 -27.45
CA SER A 407 24.34 -3.48 -28.29
C SER A 407 24.28 -4.79 -27.51
N GLU A 408 24.64 -4.80 -26.23
CA GLU A 408 24.64 -5.99 -25.38
C GLU A 408 23.23 -6.36 -24.91
N VAL A 409 22.45 -5.37 -24.49
CA VAL A 409 21.07 -5.54 -24.03
C VAL A 409 20.17 -4.55 -24.77
N PRO A 410 19.85 -4.85 -26.04
CA PRO A 410 18.97 -4.04 -26.87
C PRO A 410 17.51 -4.22 -26.46
N TYR A 411 16.60 -3.48 -27.08
CA TYR A 411 15.19 -3.81 -27.02
C TYR A 411 14.91 -5.17 -27.68
N CYS A 412 13.94 -5.89 -27.15
CA CYS A 412 13.59 -7.20 -27.70
C CYS A 412 13.07 -7.12 -29.15
N GLY A 413 12.42 -6.01 -29.54
CA GLY A 413 11.97 -5.74 -30.91
C GLY A 413 13.00 -5.05 -31.82
N ARG A 414 14.29 -5.00 -31.44
CA ARG A 414 15.36 -4.46 -32.31
C ARG A 414 15.66 -5.43 -33.46
N ILE A 415 15.59 -4.91 -34.68
CA ILE A 415 15.66 -5.66 -35.95
C ILE A 415 16.76 -5.10 -36.89
N LEU A 416 17.15 -3.83 -36.75
CA LEU A 416 18.06 -3.16 -37.69
C LEU A 416 19.56 -3.38 -37.40
N ASP A 417 19.97 -4.57 -36.97
CA ASP A 417 21.39 -4.91 -36.86
C ASP A 417 21.89 -5.55 -38.17
N ASN A 418 23.16 -5.30 -38.53
CA ASN A 418 23.81 -5.80 -39.76
C ASN A 418 24.06 -7.33 -39.73
N ASP A 419 23.40 -8.07 -38.84
CA ASP A 419 23.63 -9.48 -38.60
C ASP A 419 22.96 -10.35 -39.66
N THR A 420 23.76 -11.27 -40.22
CA THR A 420 23.31 -12.25 -41.23
C THR A 420 22.27 -13.24 -40.69
N ASN A 421 22.12 -13.35 -39.36
CA ASN A 421 21.20 -14.26 -38.65
C ASN A 421 20.05 -13.54 -37.93
N LEU A 422 19.62 -12.38 -38.45
CA LEU A 422 18.52 -11.59 -37.90
C LEU A 422 17.26 -12.41 -37.57
N LEU A 423 16.98 -13.46 -38.35
CA LEU A 423 15.82 -14.32 -38.21
C LEU A 423 15.80 -15.13 -36.92
N GLU A 424 16.90 -15.84 -36.64
CA GLU A 424 17.03 -16.74 -35.51
C GLU A 424 16.97 -15.94 -34.21
N LEU A 425 17.58 -14.75 -34.22
CA LEU A 425 17.58 -13.83 -33.10
C LEU A 425 16.17 -13.33 -32.73
N ILE A 426 15.33 -13.00 -33.72
CA ILE A 426 13.95 -12.54 -33.46
C ILE A 426 13.11 -13.67 -32.88
N MET A 427 13.15 -14.87 -33.48
CA MET A 427 12.37 -16.01 -32.98
C MET A 427 12.81 -16.40 -31.58
N GLN A 428 14.12 -16.48 -31.33
CA GLN A 428 14.67 -16.81 -30.02
C GLN A 428 14.20 -15.82 -28.94
N ARG A 429 14.12 -14.52 -29.25
CA ARG A 429 13.62 -13.51 -28.31
C ARG A 429 12.12 -13.68 -28.04
N ILE A 430 11.30 -13.90 -29.08
CA ILE A 430 9.85 -14.11 -28.92
C ILE A 430 9.56 -15.38 -28.10
N GLU A 431 10.23 -16.48 -28.44
CA GLU A 431 10.13 -17.74 -27.71
C GLU A 431 10.57 -17.59 -26.26
N CYS A 432 11.67 -16.88 -26.01
CA CYS A 432 12.13 -16.60 -24.65
C CYS A 432 11.11 -15.80 -23.85
N LEU A 433 10.53 -14.73 -24.42
CA LEU A 433 9.54 -13.89 -23.77
C LEU A 433 8.26 -14.66 -23.43
N SER A 434 7.70 -15.37 -24.41
CA SER A 434 6.45 -16.12 -24.28
C SER A 434 6.58 -17.38 -23.43
N GLY A 435 7.73 -18.05 -23.48
CA GLY A 435 7.99 -19.31 -22.78
C GLY A 435 8.33 -19.17 -21.30
N GLY A 436 8.53 -17.96 -20.77
CA GLY A 436 9.01 -17.80 -19.39
C GLY A 436 8.57 -16.53 -18.67
N PRO A 437 9.33 -15.42 -18.79
CA PRO A 437 9.26 -14.29 -17.88
C PRO A 437 7.98 -13.47 -18.01
N LEU A 438 7.24 -13.56 -19.13
CA LEU A 438 5.94 -12.89 -19.27
C LEU A 438 4.77 -13.60 -18.57
N ASN A 439 5.00 -14.75 -17.94
CA ASN A 439 3.94 -15.53 -17.29
C ASN A 439 3.30 -14.80 -16.10
N ASN A 440 1.96 -14.82 -16.04
CA ASN A 440 1.18 -14.23 -14.94
C ASN A 440 1.45 -14.88 -13.58
N SER A 441 1.87 -16.15 -13.53
CA SER A 441 2.25 -16.80 -12.27
C SER A 441 3.44 -16.11 -11.60
N LEU A 442 4.39 -15.61 -12.39
CA LEU A 442 5.58 -14.91 -11.90
C LEU A 442 5.22 -13.53 -11.35
N LYS A 443 4.28 -12.82 -11.99
CA LYS A 443 3.74 -11.56 -11.46
C LYS A 443 3.11 -11.74 -10.08
N ARG A 444 2.29 -12.79 -9.90
CA ARG A 444 1.67 -13.13 -8.60
C ARG A 444 2.71 -13.53 -7.56
N HIS A 445 3.80 -14.18 -7.98
CA HIS A 445 4.91 -14.50 -7.08
C HIS A 445 5.54 -13.22 -6.53
N TYR A 446 5.92 -12.26 -7.38
CA TYR A 446 6.48 -10.99 -6.92
C TYR A 446 5.51 -10.20 -6.05
N GLU A 447 4.22 -10.18 -6.39
CA GLU A 447 3.17 -9.55 -5.58
C GLU A 447 3.13 -10.11 -4.15
N ALA A 448 3.31 -11.43 -4.00
CA ALA A 448 3.26 -12.12 -2.71
C ALA A 448 4.57 -12.08 -1.91
N THR A 449 5.74 -11.89 -2.56
CA THR A 449 7.04 -12.02 -1.89
C THR A 449 7.83 -10.73 -1.76
N SER A 450 7.73 -9.81 -2.72
CA SER A 450 8.71 -8.73 -2.88
C SER A 450 8.05 -7.36 -3.12
N CYS A 451 6.97 -7.31 -3.88
CA CYS A 451 6.29 -6.09 -4.29
C CYS A 451 4.98 -5.91 -3.53
N PHE A 452 5.09 -5.45 -2.29
CA PHE A 452 3.94 -5.13 -1.44
C PHE A 452 3.36 -3.74 -1.77
N PRO A 453 2.04 -3.54 -1.63
CA PRO A 453 1.41 -2.23 -1.78
C PRO A 453 1.90 -1.25 -0.70
N ARG A 454 1.75 0.06 -0.94
CA ARG A 454 1.93 1.07 0.12
C ARG A 454 0.79 1.01 1.12
N CYS A 455 1.09 1.33 2.38
CA CYS A 455 0.08 1.42 3.42
C CYS A 455 -0.81 2.66 3.25
N SER A 456 -0.29 3.77 2.70
CA SER A 456 -1.13 4.88 2.29
C SER A 456 -0.79 5.39 0.89
N TYR A 457 -1.81 5.76 0.12
CA TYR A 457 -1.66 6.34 -1.21
C TYR A 457 -2.97 6.97 -1.68
N TYR A 458 -2.87 7.81 -2.70
CA TYR A 458 -4.02 8.43 -3.35
C TYR A 458 -4.29 7.79 -4.71
N THR A 459 -5.57 7.57 -5.01
CA THR A 459 -6.05 7.32 -6.38
C THR A 459 -6.99 8.46 -6.78
N TYR A 460 -7.04 8.77 -8.08
CA TYR A 460 -7.77 9.93 -8.59
C TYR A 460 -8.80 9.50 -9.65
N ASP A 461 -10.00 9.17 -9.17
CA ASP A 461 -11.10 8.78 -10.05
C ASP A 461 -11.45 9.96 -10.95
N SER A 462 -11.20 9.81 -12.26
CA SER A 462 -11.24 10.92 -13.22
C SER A 462 -12.30 10.72 -14.28
N THR A 463 -13.02 11.79 -14.62
CA THR A 463 -14.05 11.82 -15.66
C THR A 463 -13.82 13.01 -16.58
N ILE A 464 -14.07 12.84 -17.88
CA ILE A 464 -13.88 13.89 -18.88
C ILE A 464 -15.21 14.43 -19.40
N SER A 465 -15.32 15.75 -19.48
CA SER A 465 -16.41 16.47 -20.13
C SER A 465 -15.87 17.39 -21.21
N VAL A 466 -16.45 17.33 -22.40
CA VAL A 466 -15.95 18.05 -23.57
C VAL A 466 -16.98 19.08 -24.04
N THR A 467 -16.53 20.32 -24.27
CA THR A 467 -17.38 21.41 -24.76
C THR A 467 -16.62 22.31 -25.76
N THR A 468 -17.35 23.12 -26.52
CA THR A 468 -16.74 24.08 -27.45
C THR A 468 -16.06 25.21 -26.66
N TRP A 469 -14.77 25.43 -26.90
CA TRP A 469 -14.07 26.58 -26.35
C TRP A 469 -14.42 27.84 -27.15
N ARG A 470 -14.89 28.90 -26.49
CA ARG A 470 -15.35 30.15 -27.12
C ARG A 470 -14.33 31.29 -27.07
N ALA A 471 -13.15 31.06 -26.49
CA ALA A 471 -12.14 32.11 -26.44
C ALA A 471 -11.66 32.44 -27.85
N VAL A 472 -11.41 33.72 -28.07
CA VAL A 472 -10.99 34.28 -29.36
C VAL A 472 -9.55 34.78 -29.25
N ASP A 473 -8.80 34.71 -30.35
CA ASP A 473 -7.34 34.95 -30.36
C ASP A 473 -6.93 36.26 -29.67
N TRP A 474 -7.71 37.33 -29.88
CA TRP A 474 -7.43 38.63 -29.26
C TRP A 474 -7.53 38.62 -27.73
N GLN A 475 -8.44 37.83 -27.14
CA GLN A 475 -8.56 37.72 -25.68
C GLN A 475 -7.30 37.07 -25.10
N LEU A 476 -6.84 35.98 -25.72
CA LEU A 476 -5.63 35.30 -25.26
C LEU A 476 -4.40 36.18 -25.48
N HIS A 477 -4.29 36.87 -26.61
CA HIS A 477 -3.21 37.82 -26.87
C HIS A 477 -3.10 38.86 -25.74
N TRP A 478 -4.19 39.56 -25.44
CA TRP A 478 -4.16 40.59 -24.41
C TRP A 478 -3.97 40.03 -23.00
N LEU A 479 -4.52 38.85 -22.71
CA LEU A 479 -4.27 38.15 -21.44
C LEU A 479 -2.76 37.93 -21.22
N ARG A 480 -2.07 37.40 -22.23
CA ARG A 480 -0.62 37.17 -22.23
C ARG A 480 0.15 38.48 -22.11
N GLN A 481 -0.21 39.49 -22.91
CA GLN A 481 0.44 40.80 -22.91
C GLN A 481 0.34 41.48 -21.54
N LEU A 482 -0.85 41.50 -20.94
CA LEU A 482 -1.10 42.09 -19.62
C LEU A 482 -0.33 41.34 -18.54
N ASN A 483 -0.38 40.00 -18.54
CA ASN A 483 0.37 39.18 -17.59
C ASN A 483 1.87 39.49 -17.63
N ASN A 484 2.46 39.53 -18.84
CA ASN A 484 3.85 39.89 -19.05
C ASN A 484 4.18 41.33 -18.63
N ALA A 485 3.26 42.27 -18.85
CA ALA A 485 3.40 43.66 -18.41
C ALA A 485 3.51 43.76 -16.89
N PHE A 486 2.58 43.15 -16.14
CA PHE A 486 2.58 43.19 -14.68
C PHE A 486 3.76 42.42 -14.06
N LYS A 487 4.21 41.32 -14.68
CA LYS A 487 5.43 40.64 -14.23
C LYS A 487 6.67 41.50 -14.40
N ALA A 488 6.82 42.16 -15.55
CA ALA A 488 7.95 43.06 -15.79
C ALA A 488 7.97 44.23 -14.78
N MET A 489 6.81 44.80 -14.46
CA MET A 489 6.72 45.86 -13.45
C MET A 489 7.08 45.36 -12.05
N ARG A 490 6.57 44.19 -11.64
CA ARG A 490 6.94 43.55 -10.35
C ARG A 490 8.43 43.23 -10.26
N GLN A 491 9.02 42.73 -11.35
CA GLN A 491 10.46 42.44 -11.42
C GLN A 491 11.31 43.72 -11.30
N ASP A 492 10.92 44.79 -11.98
CA ASP A 492 11.59 46.09 -11.88
C ASP A 492 11.52 46.65 -10.44
N GLN A 493 10.35 46.55 -9.78
CA GLN A 493 10.21 46.96 -8.38
C GLN A 493 11.06 46.11 -7.43
N SER A 494 11.08 44.80 -7.61
CA SER A 494 11.90 43.90 -6.79
C SER A 494 13.40 44.17 -6.93
N THR A 495 13.86 44.50 -8.14
CA THR A 495 15.31 44.69 -8.42
C THR A 495 15.80 46.11 -8.16
N LYS A 496 14.97 47.14 -8.38
CA LYS A 496 15.35 48.56 -8.27
C LYS A 496 14.80 49.24 -7.01
N GLY A 497 14.01 48.53 -6.21
CA GLY A 497 13.38 49.02 -5.00
C GLY A 497 11.96 49.55 -5.22
N GLU A 498 11.17 49.56 -4.15
CA GLU A 498 9.73 49.89 -4.15
C GLU A 498 9.44 51.31 -4.64
N ASN A 499 10.37 52.25 -4.41
CA ASN A 499 10.27 53.65 -4.85
C ASN A 499 10.63 53.86 -6.33
N TRP A 500 10.99 52.80 -7.07
CA TRP A 500 11.30 52.93 -8.50
C TRP A 500 10.04 53.34 -9.28
N PRO A 501 10.12 54.40 -10.12
CA PRO A 501 8.96 54.89 -10.85
C PRO A 501 8.48 53.86 -11.89
N VAL A 502 7.29 53.31 -11.67
CA VAL A 502 6.67 52.26 -12.50
C VAL A 502 6.49 52.70 -13.95
N ASN A 503 6.25 53.99 -14.19
CA ASN A 503 6.09 54.56 -15.54
C ASN A 503 7.33 54.40 -16.43
N LYS A 504 8.52 54.16 -15.86
CA LYS A 504 9.76 53.87 -16.60
C LYS A 504 9.94 52.39 -16.92
N SER A 505 9.07 51.51 -16.42
CA SER A 505 9.14 50.08 -16.70
C SER A 505 8.74 49.77 -18.13
N LYS A 506 9.42 48.81 -18.76
CA LYS A 506 8.98 48.22 -20.04
C LYS A 506 7.58 47.60 -19.92
N GLY A 507 7.21 47.11 -18.74
CA GLY A 507 5.87 46.57 -18.48
C GLY A 507 4.80 47.66 -18.54
N TYR A 508 5.08 48.85 -18.01
CA TYR A 508 4.15 49.97 -18.08
C TYR A 508 3.89 50.41 -19.53
N ALA A 509 4.92 50.44 -20.38
CA ALA A 509 4.75 50.72 -21.80
C ALA A 509 3.80 49.72 -22.50
N LYS A 510 3.91 48.42 -22.18
CA LYS A 510 2.99 47.38 -22.69
C LYS A 510 1.57 47.51 -22.15
N TRP A 511 1.40 47.95 -20.91
CA TRP A 511 0.10 48.26 -20.32
C TRP A 511 -0.57 49.45 -21.02
N ILE A 512 0.20 50.51 -21.28
CA ILE A 512 -0.29 51.69 -22.00
C ILE A 512 -0.76 51.33 -23.40
N GLU A 513 -0.06 50.43 -24.11
CA GLU A 513 -0.52 49.93 -25.41
C GLU A 513 -1.92 49.30 -25.35
N TYR A 514 -2.21 48.51 -24.32
CA TYR A 514 -3.57 47.96 -24.09
C TYR A 514 -4.56 49.07 -23.74
N TYR A 515 -4.19 49.97 -22.83
CA TYR A 515 -5.06 51.04 -22.32
C TYR A 515 -5.47 52.03 -23.42
N GLU A 516 -4.58 52.37 -24.35
CA GLU A 516 -4.84 53.33 -25.44
C GLU A 516 -5.62 52.71 -26.61
N LYS A 517 -5.70 51.38 -26.71
CA LYS A 517 -6.41 50.70 -27.80
C LYS A 517 -7.92 50.76 -27.60
N THR A 518 -8.59 51.43 -28.54
CA THR A 518 -10.06 51.50 -28.59
C THR A 518 -10.71 50.22 -29.12
N ASN A 519 -10.07 49.54 -30.07
CA ASN A 519 -10.53 48.26 -30.62
C ASN A 519 -9.52 47.15 -30.31
N LEU A 520 -9.82 46.34 -29.29
CA LEU A 520 -8.98 45.23 -28.83
C LEU A 520 -8.97 44.03 -29.78
N THR A 521 -9.90 43.96 -30.75
CA THR A 521 -9.96 42.86 -31.72
C THR A 521 -8.92 42.97 -32.83
N ASN A 522 -8.43 44.18 -33.09
CA ASN A 522 -7.45 44.43 -34.14
C ASN A 522 -6.02 44.18 -33.63
N ILE A 523 -5.63 42.91 -33.63
CA ILE A 523 -4.29 42.46 -33.25
C ILE A 523 -3.41 42.20 -34.48
N PRO A 524 -2.07 42.38 -34.39
CA PRO A 524 -1.16 42.13 -35.50
C PRO A 524 -1.22 40.68 -35.98
N GLN A 525 -1.10 40.45 -37.30
CA GLN A 525 -1.13 39.08 -37.86
C GLN A 525 -0.03 38.18 -37.29
N ASN A 526 1.15 38.73 -36.99
CA ASN A 526 2.24 38.00 -36.36
C ASN A 526 1.83 37.49 -34.96
N ALA A 527 1.07 38.29 -34.20
CA ALA A 527 0.60 37.90 -32.88
C ALA A 527 -0.44 36.76 -32.94
N ILE A 528 -1.24 36.70 -34.02
CA ILE A 528 -2.16 35.57 -34.27
C ILE A 528 -1.36 34.30 -34.57
N GLN A 529 -0.34 34.40 -35.42
CA GLN A 529 0.54 33.26 -35.76
C GLN A 529 1.29 32.75 -34.52
N ASP A 530 1.75 33.65 -33.66
CA ASP A 530 2.44 33.32 -32.40
C ASP A 530 1.54 32.57 -31.40
N LEU A 531 0.21 32.71 -31.50
CA LEU A 531 -0.74 31.96 -30.66
C LEU A 531 -0.93 30.52 -31.13
N ASN A 532 -0.73 30.25 -32.43
CA ASN A 532 -0.86 28.91 -33.02
C ASN A 532 -2.18 28.18 -32.66
N LEU A 533 -3.28 28.93 -32.57
CA LEU A 533 -4.62 28.42 -32.25
C LEU A 533 -5.48 28.13 -33.49
N GLU A 534 -4.90 28.10 -34.69
CA GLU A 534 -5.67 27.98 -35.93
C GLU A 534 -6.43 26.63 -36.02
N GLY A 535 -7.76 26.72 -36.08
CA GLY A 535 -8.67 25.58 -36.25
C GLY A 535 -8.62 24.61 -35.07
N ASN A 536 -8.43 23.32 -35.35
CA ASN A 536 -8.39 22.26 -34.34
C ASN A 536 -6.94 21.84 -34.00
N ASN A 537 -5.97 22.77 -34.04
CA ASN A 537 -4.55 22.43 -33.82
C ASN A 537 -4.04 22.63 -32.38
N PHE A 538 -4.96 22.76 -31.43
CA PHE A 538 -4.68 22.86 -30.01
C PHE A 538 -5.66 21.98 -29.23
N ALA A 539 -5.46 21.80 -27.93
CA ALA A 539 -6.45 21.30 -27.00
C ALA A 539 -6.41 22.12 -25.71
N TYR A 540 -7.58 22.52 -25.21
CA TYR A 540 -7.67 23.19 -23.92
C TYR A 540 -8.04 22.15 -22.85
N VAL A 541 -7.11 21.87 -21.94
CA VAL A 541 -7.26 20.84 -20.90
C VAL A 541 -7.41 21.54 -19.56
N VAL A 542 -8.49 21.26 -18.83
CA VAL A 542 -8.73 21.82 -17.50
C VAL A 542 -8.82 20.66 -16.51
N LEU A 543 -7.90 20.59 -15.56
CA LEU A 543 -7.94 19.63 -14.47
C LEU A 543 -8.50 20.31 -13.22
N ARG A 544 -9.62 19.79 -12.73
CA ARG A 544 -10.37 20.38 -11.61
C ARG A 544 -10.89 19.30 -10.68
N ARG A 545 -10.91 19.62 -9.39
CA ARG A 545 -11.53 18.76 -8.37
C ARG A 545 -13.06 18.83 -8.45
N ARG A 546 -13.73 17.69 -8.34
CA ARG A 546 -15.20 17.57 -8.37
C ARG A 546 -15.89 18.19 -7.14
N SER A 547 -15.38 17.94 -5.94
CA SER A 547 -15.83 18.56 -4.68
C SER A 547 -14.65 18.67 -3.70
N GLY A 548 -14.77 19.47 -2.64
CA GLY A 548 -13.74 19.57 -1.58
C GLY A 548 -13.54 18.28 -0.78
N ASP A 549 -14.45 17.32 -0.94
CA ASP A 549 -14.47 16.09 -0.14
C ASP A 549 -13.43 15.07 -0.60
N VAL A 550 -13.01 14.24 0.36
CA VAL A 550 -12.09 13.12 0.11
C VAL A 550 -12.76 11.83 0.53
N LYS A 551 -12.80 10.86 -0.38
CA LYS A 551 -13.23 9.51 -0.03
C LYS A 551 -12.07 8.77 0.64
N VAL A 552 -12.27 8.29 1.86
CA VAL A 552 -11.25 7.57 2.62
C VAL A 552 -11.66 6.12 2.76
N ASN A 553 -10.85 5.23 2.20
CA ASN A 553 -10.99 3.78 2.29
C ASN A 553 -9.98 3.26 3.31
N LYS A 554 -10.43 2.98 4.54
CA LYS A 554 -9.57 2.53 5.64
C LYS A 554 -9.81 1.07 5.95
N GLU A 555 -8.78 0.25 5.84
CA GLU A 555 -8.80 -1.14 6.27
C GLU A 555 -8.75 -1.24 7.81
N LYS A 556 -9.64 -2.04 8.38
CA LYS A 556 -9.64 -2.38 9.81
C LYS A 556 -9.78 -3.88 9.99
N LEU A 557 -9.15 -4.43 11.03
CA LEU A 557 -9.35 -5.84 11.40
C LEU A 557 -10.83 -6.08 11.70
N VAL A 558 -11.39 -7.12 11.10
CA VAL A 558 -12.73 -7.63 11.43
C VAL A 558 -12.77 -8.12 12.87
N LEU A 559 -11.70 -8.82 13.29
CA LEU A 559 -11.55 -9.37 14.64
C LEU A 559 -10.27 -8.82 15.28
N SER A 560 -10.42 -7.79 16.11
CA SER A 560 -9.31 -7.28 16.93
C SER A 560 -9.06 -8.20 18.14
N ILE A 561 -7.88 -8.06 18.76
CA ILE A 561 -7.55 -8.78 20.01
C ILE A 561 -8.54 -8.50 21.14
N SER A 562 -9.04 -7.26 21.23
CA SER A 562 -10.05 -6.88 22.24
C SER A 562 -11.38 -7.59 21.99
N VAL A 563 -11.80 -7.71 20.73
CA VAL A 563 -13.02 -8.44 20.36
C VAL A 563 -12.85 -9.95 20.58
N LEU A 564 -11.69 -10.51 20.25
CA LEU A 564 -11.37 -11.92 20.51
C LEU A 564 -11.47 -12.24 22.01
N LEU A 565 -10.79 -11.46 22.86
CA LEU A 565 -10.81 -11.65 24.31
C LEU A 565 -12.22 -11.48 24.89
N SER A 566 -12.99 -10.52 24.38
CA SER A 566 -14.39 -10.32 24.77
C SER A 566 -15.27 -11.51 24.40
N ARG A 567 -15.15 -12.05 23.18
CA ARG A 567 -15.92 -13.22 22.72
C ARG A 567 -15.55 -14.49 23.50
N ILE A 568 -14.25 -14.75 23.69
CA ILE A 568 -13.78 -15.89 24.50
C ILE A 568 -14.25 -15.73 25.96
N GLY A 569 -14.12 -14.54 26.54
CA GLY A 569 -14.60 -14.26 27.90
C GLY A 569 -16.11 -14.46 28.05
N GLY A 570 -16.90 -14.03 27.07
CA GLY A 570 -18.33 -14.28 27.00
C GLY A 570 -18.67 -15.77 26.93
N LEU A 571 -17.98 -16.54 26.07
CA LEU A 571 -18.14 -17.99 25.96
C LEU A 571 -17.76 -18.71 27.26
N CYS A 572 -16.64 -18.33 27.89
CA CYS A 572 -16.20 -18.86 29.18
C CYS A 572 -17.23 -18.64 30.28
N SER A 573 -17.83 -17.44 30.34
CA SER A 573 -18.87 -17.08 31.32
C SER A 573 -20.20 -17.79 31.06
N LEU A 574 -20.61 -17.95 29.79
CA LEU A 574 -21.87 -18.60 29.42
C LEU A 574 -21.83 -20.12 29.63
N THR A 575 -20.72 -20.78 29.29
CA THR A 575 -20.61 -22.24 29.33
C THR A 575 -20.35 -22.77 30.75
N ILE A 576 -19.15 -22.53 31.25
CA ILE A 576 -18.62 -23.11 32.50
C ILE A 576 -18.62 -22.08 33.63
N GLY A 577 -18.88 -20.81 33.32
CA GLY A 577 -18.80 -19.72 34.29
C GLY A 577 -17.36 -19.37 34.66
N LEU A 578 -16.40 -19.65 33.78
CA LEU A 578 -15.00 -19.32 33.98
C LEU A 578 -14.79 -17.82 33.85
N THR A 579 -14.16 -17.22 34.86
CA THR A 579 -13.78 -15.80 34.90
C THR A 579 -12.29 -15.67 35.20
N ALA A 580 -11.73 -14.45 35.16
CA ALA A 580 -10.34 -14.21 35.54
C ALA A 580 -10.00 -14.67 36.98
N ALA A 581 -11.02 -14.80 37.86
CA ALA A 581 -10.85 -15.35 39.20
C ALA A 581 -10.37 -16.82 39.19
N PHE A 582 -10.62 -17.57 38.11
CA PHE A 582 -10.11 -18.93 37.94
C PHE A 582 -8.58 -19.01 38.06
N VAL A 583 -7.85 -17.98 37.65
CA VAL A 583 -6.38 -17.95 37.79
C VAL A 583 -5.97 -17.93 39.27
N VAL A 584 -6.69 -17.16 40.09
CA VAL A 584 -6.47 -17.09 41.54
C VAL A 584 -6.85 -18.42 42.19
N GLU A 585 -7.98 -19.02 41.79
CA GLU A 585 -8.41 -20.35 42.26
C GLU A 585 -7.41 -21.44 41.89
N MET A 586 -6.77 -21.35 40.71
CA MET A 586 -5.74 -22.29 40.29
C MET A 586 -4.48 -22.17 41.17
N ILE A 587 -4.10 -20.95 41.54
CA ILE A 587 -2.98 -20.69 42.46
C ILE A 587 -3.32 -21.21 43.86
N GLU A 588 -4.54 -20.95 44.36
CA GLU A 588 -5.03 -21.48 45.64
C GLU A 588 -5.04 -23.02 45.64
N PHE A 589 -5.52 -23.63 44.57
CA PHE A 589 -5.53 -25.08 44.41
C PHE A 589 -4.12 -25.66 44.40
N ALA A 590 -3.18 -25.05 43.65
CA ALA A 590 -1.78 -25.46 43.64
C ALA A 590 -1.13 -25.33 45.04
N TYR A 591 -1.44 -24.26 45.76
CA TYR A 591 -0.99 -24.03 47.13
C TYR A 591 -1.53 -25.09 48.10
N LEU A 592 -2.83 -25.38 48.05
CA LEU A 592 -3.50 -26.40 48.88
C LEU A 592 -3.03 -27.82 48.56
N LEU A 593 -2.72 -28.13 47.29
CA LEU A 593 -2.12 -29.40 46.90
C LEU A 593 -0.71 -29.57 47.45
N CYS A 594 0.13 -28.53 47.36
CA CYS A 594 1.51 -28.56 47.86
C CYS A 594 1.57 -28.66 49.39
N THR A 595 0.71 -27.93 50.10
CA THR A 595 0.64 -27.97 51.58
C THR A 595 0.06 -29.28 52.11
N ASN A 596 -0.95 -29.87 51.45
CA ASN A 596 -1.45 -31.20 51.82
C ASN A 596 -0.44 -32.33 51.59
N LYS A 597 0.45 -32.23 50.59
CA LYS A 597 1.59 -33.13 50.43
C LYS A 597 2.58 -33.02 51.59
N LYS A 598 2.85 -31.80 52.06
CA LYS A 598 3.75 -31.53 53.20
C LYS A 598 3.22 -32.13 54.51
N ASN A 599 1.93 -31.91 54.81
CA ASN A 599 1.27 -32.49 55.99
C ASN A 599 1.14 -34.03 55.97
N ASN A 600 1.06 -34.66 54.79
CA ASN A 600 1.06 -36.13 54.71
C ASN A 600 2.45 -36.75 54.88
N ASN A 601 3.52 -36.02 54.54
CA ASN A 601 4.89 -36.44 54.86
C ASN A 601 5.16 -36.37 56.37
N ASP A 602 4.68 -35.34 57.07
CA ASP A 602 4.84 -35.21 58.53
C ASP A 602 4.02 -36.24 59.33
N LYS A 603 2.90 -36.72 58.78
CA LYS A 603 2.12 -37.82 59.39
C LYS A 603 2.74 -39.20 59.21
N CYS A 604 3.64 -39.41 58.24
CA CYS A 604 4.38 -40.68 58.11
C CYS A 604 5.51 -40.80 59.14
N THR A 605 6.10 -39.69 59.59
CA THR A 605 7.14 -39.68 60.64
C THR A 605 6.56 -39.88 62.05
N MET A 606 5.35 -39.38 62.34
CA MET A 606 4.73 -39.53 63.66
C MET A 606 4.13 -40.92 63.95
N LYS A 607 3.83 -41.72 62.92
CA LYS A 607 3.24 -43.07 63.13
C LYS A 607 4.26 -44.14 63.54
N ASN A 608 5.56 -43.86 63.44
CA ASN A 608 6.62 -44.80 63.82
C ASN A 608 7.02 -44.73 65.30
N ASN A 609 6.66 -43.65 66.02
CA ASN A 609 7.07 -43.46 67.42
C ASN A 609 6.06 -43.97 68.47
N ASN A 610 4.84 -44.34 68.08
CA ASN A 610 3.79 -44.73 69.02
C ASN A 610 3.70 -46.23 69.33
N LYS A 611 4.78 -46.99 69.13
CA LYS A 611 4.87 -48.45 69.44
C LYS A 611 5.79 -48.82 70.60
N ARG A 612 6.42 -47.87 71.30
CA ARG A 612 7.23 -48.15 72.49
C ARG A 612 6.91 -47.17 73.61
N SER A 613 6.01 -47.56 74.50
CA SER A 613 6.16 -47.48 75.97
C SER A 613 4.78 -47.50 76.63
N ARG A 614 4.42 -48.67 77.18
CA ARG A 614 3.55 -48.79 78.35
C ARG A 614 4.47 -49.10 79.54
N ASN A 615 4.41 -48.32 80.60
CA ASN A 615 4.13 -48.79 81.96
C ASN A 615 4.13 -47.61 82.97
N SER A 616 3.11 -47.65 83.83
CA SER A 616 2.60 -46.67 84.81
C SER A 616 3.49 -46.53 86.07
N PRO A 617 3.18 -45.71 87.13
CA PRO A 617 1.90 -45.69 87.90
C PRO A 617 1.38 -44.31 88.39
N ILE A 618 0.17 -44.35 88.98
CA ILE A 618 -0.72 -43.28 89.49
C ILE A 618 -0.36 -42.95 90.98
N PRO A 619 -0.65 -41.72 91.51
CA PRO A 619 -1.85 -41.52 92.36
C PRO A 619 -2.61 -40.18 92.13
N ASN A 620 -3.91 -40.19 92.50
CA ASN A 620 -4.95 -39.14 92.49
C ASN A 620 -4.93 -38.26 93.77
N PRO A 621 -5.93 -37.36 94.05
CA PRO A 621 -6.54 -36.25 93.28
C PRO A 621 -6.65 -34.94 94.14
N ILE A 622 -7.18 -33.81 93.62
CA ILE A 622 -8.06 -32.84 94.35
C ILE A 622 -8.70 -31.81 93.35
N ILE A 623 -10.03 -31.90 93.29
CA ILE A 623 -11.14 -30.94 93.15
C ILE A 623 -10.81 -29.42 93.08
N LEU A 624 -11.35 -28.67 92.09
CA LEU A 624 -12.38 -27.63 92.31
C LEU A 624 -12.94 -26.99 91.01
N MET A 625 -14.26 -27.18 90.87
CA MET A 625 -15.33 -26.24 90.52
C MET A 625 -15.43 -25.47 89.17
N ASN A 626 -16.58 -25.76 88.55
CA ASN A 626 -17.63 -24.86 88.08
C ASN A 626 -17.64 -24.35 86.62
N LYS A 627 -18.42 -25.15 85.87
CA LYS A 627 -19.45 -24.86 84.86
C LYS A 627 -20.12 -23.45 84.79
N PRO A 628 -20.86 -23.20 83.68
CA PRO A 628 -21.14 -21.92 83.05
C PRO A 628 -22.63 -21.50 83.11
N THR A 629 -22.97 -20.36 82.50
CA THR A 629 -24.34 -19.94 82.11
C THR A 629 -24.19 -18.83 81.05
N SER A 630 -24.70 -18.90 79.81
CA SER A 630 -26.05 -19.05 79.26
C SER A 630 -26.88 -17.74 79.18
N THR A 631 -27.22 -17.41 77.92
CA THR A 631 -28.55 -17.05 77.38
C THR A 631 -29.20 -15.67 77.56
N MET A 632 -29.94 -15.31 76.48
CA MET A 632 -31.16 -14.48 76.37
C MET A 632 -30.98 -12.95 76.39
N ASN A 633 -31.76 -12.10 75.71
CA ASN A 633 -32.82 -12.16 74.68
C ASN A 633 -33.11 -10.69 74.25
N GLN A 634 -33.74 -10.46 73.07
CA GLN A 634 -34.83 -9.50 72.71
C GLN A 634 -34.88 -8.06 73.32
N SER A 635 -35.34 -6.95 72.72
CA SER A 635 -36.21 -6.62 71.56
C SER A 635 -36.36 -5.07 71.46
N GLU A 636 -36.83 -4.56 70.30
CA GLU A 636 -37.63 -3.31 70.09
C GLU A 636 -37.00 -1.91 70.36
N SER A 637 -37.30 -0.78 69.69
CA SER A 637 -38.40 -0.35 68.79
C SER A 637 -38.07 1.00 68.07
N LEU A 638 -38.70 1.21 66.91
CA LEU A 638 -39.35 2.42 66.32
C LEU A 638 -38.75 3.85 66.43
N LEU A 639 -38.61 4.55 65.29
CA LEU A 639 -39.31 5.82 64.95
C LEU A 639 -38.92 6.38 63.55
N ARG A 640 -39.93 6.62 62.70
CA ARG A 640 -40.01 7.57 61.55
C ARG A 640 -40.68 8.88 62.06
N PRO A 641 -40.93 9.99 61.30
CA PRO A 641 -40.59 10.37 59.90
C PRO A 641 -40.18 11.86 59.64
N GLY A 642 -39.59 12.13 58.46
CA GLY A 642 -39.79 13.30 57.54
C GLY A 642 -39.39 14.74 57.96
N PRO A 643 -39.63 15.76 57.10
CA PRO A 643 -39.13 15.98 55.72
C PRO A 643 -38.73 17.47 55.44
N MET A 644 -38.12 17.80 54.28
CA MET A 644 -38.21 19.10 53.54
C MET A 644 -37.31 19.08 52.28
N SER A 645 -37.87 19.10 51.05
CA SER A 645 -38.18 20.30 50.19
C SER A 645 -36.92 20.81 49.43
N ALA A 646 -36.89 21.21 48.16
CA ALA A 646 -37.83 21.43 47.04
C ALA A 646 -36.93 21.82 45.80
N VAL A 647 -37.26 21.47 44.54
CA VAL A 647 -37.90 22.34 43.49
C VAL A 647 -36.88 23.36 42.88
N ASP A 648 -36.60 23.51 41.58
CA ASP A 648 -37.45 23.79 40.39
C ASP A 648 -36.67 23.56 39.04
N ASP A 649 -37.40 23.24 37.98
CA ASP A 649 -37.19 23.55 36.53
C ASP A 649 -38.16 24.72 36.18
N PRO A 650 -38.39 25.26 34.95
CA PRO A 650 -37.67 25.29 33.65
C PRO A 650 -37.69 26.72 32.97
N HIS A 651 -37.19 26.89 31.73
CA HIS A 651 -37.94 27.54 30.60
C HIS A 651 -37.14 27.70 29.27
N ASP A 652 -37.93 27.65 28.19
CA ASP A 652 -37.68 27.80 26.75
C ASP A 652 -37.12 29.15 26.28
N PHE A 653 -36.57 29.21 25.04
CA PHE A 653 -36.93 30.24 24.05
C PHE A 653 -36.44 29.89 22.62
N GLU A 654 -37.28 30.23 21.64
CA GLU A 654 -37.18 30.00 20.18
C GLU A 654 -37.07 31.37 19.44
N ILE A 655 -36.71 31.34 18.13
CA ILE A 655 -36.77 32.42 17.09
C ILE A 655 -35.53 33.36 17.00
N GLY A 656 -34.92 33.67 15.85
CA GLY A 656 -35.29 33.47 14.43
C GLY A 656 -34.26 33.97 13.40
N ASP A 657 -34.76 34.11 12.16
CA ASP A 657 -34.11 34.42 10.87
C ASP A 657 -33.22 35.68 10.78
N SER A 658 -32.24 35.63 9.86
CA SER A 658 -31.88 36.77 8.98
C SER A 658 -31.02 36.35 7.78
N ASN A 659 -31.40 36.87 6.61
CA ASN A 659 -30.76 36.80 5.29
C ASN A 659 -29.27 37.21 5.25
N ASP A 660 -28.49 36.58 4.36
CA ASP A 660 -27.80 37.19 3.21
C ASP A 660 -27.35 36.11 2.20
#